data_AF-A0A3D3VZN8-F1
#
_entry.id   AF-A0A3D3VZN8-F1
#
_cell.length_a   1.000
_cell.length_b   1.000
_cell.length_c   1.000
_cell.angle_alpha   90.00
_cell.angle_beta   90.00
_cell.angle_gamma   90.00
#
_symmetry.space_group_name_H-M   'P 1'
#
loop_
_entity.id
_entity.type
_entity.pdbx_description
1 polymer ?
#
loop_
_entity_poly.entity_id
_entity_poly.type
_entity_poly.pdbx_seq_one_letter_code
_entity_poly.pdbx_strand_id
1 'polypeptide(L)'
;MAAFTRLIRHSDDNSRFVFMTRRFLRLLNSRNSIVVWLLAIAAALLFRLDLRADENVAKTELPKLAEMPLPSAEALLRADLDDKEFDWVVLKAGTPEDRRVVVVNPLDSRPDILGKQDEEYKKLEASRPQNAKDREQRLKRLKSLKRLMFTLPGDLTEYAVPVEQVDQILYFEDLMLLVVDQLLEKADYRTSYELLLRVETELPKWEKSVPRFERLLLNEARTRAAAGEIYAALALLDQVWQRNPQSTELPIRLGELVRPMIADAVGKEDYRKARYLIDRVLRLFPQHDVAVAAQTELETLSQSFLDKATASSQQKQHAEAAALARRAEAVWPTKGNGRASFTQLFARHQVLRVGINDPQGAFIHPAPLETAERLDELAQVSLFEPSSADELTYFRSGFFEVWDPTDLGREVVFTLRETKPAWQTQPLLTANQVAEAIGHRIDARSPLYSSRLASFVSEISVRSPTQLRIRFSRVPLSIESLLRFPATETARPGSEPATATQSNTAPRLIATRFGRQPESGNKSSWLRGIPEPDGLDASKYHVAEIQEQKYDDRNLMIQAFIRGDLDYIPRLLPWEIDAFLASDFQVKKYALPMTHVLVFNPRSERITNAQTRRALSFAINREGILRSTVLRDDSMKHGRPTSAAWHLRSYATEPREPAPRFNLRLAYALRFAAEQQLRIAELMKLTDEAREKARVEKINFDSELFRKNTKVDYIKLPRLRFVVEPGEVPKAVAERMVAYWSKIGFEIDVIQGDQPGKPLADTEWDFCYRQVRMEEPLLELWPVLANDATFDMSRLGLYPDWMRQELVGLDYASSFLDAQEKLFTIHRHIAAQAFLIPLWEVDEYAVMRKNVSGVPTELMSVYHNAERWMIKP
;
A
#
# COMPACT_ATOMS: atom_id res chain seq x y z
N MET A 1 8.01 -83.76 -15.07
CA MET A 1 7.47 -84.76 -14.13
C MET A 1 8.57 -85.65 -13.51
N ALA A 2 9.76 -85.11 -13.26
CA ALA A 2 10.85 -85.75 -12.54
C ALA A 2 11.82 -84.63 -12.13
N ALA A 3 12.57 -84.84 -11.04
CA ALA A 3 13.58 -83.95 -10.44
C ALA A 3 13.05 -82.75 -9.62
N PHE A 4 13.17 -82.81 -8.29
CA PHE A 4 14.15 -82.02 -7.52
C PHE A 4 13.88 -82.16 -6.02
N THR A 5 14.75 -82.92 -5.34
CA THR A 5 14.86 -82.97 -3.87
C THR A 5 16.34 -82.79 -3.53
N ARG A 6 16.67 -81.79 -2.71
CA ARG A 6 17.77 -81.73 -1.70
C ARG A 6 18.08 -80.26 -1.37
N LEU A 7 17.55 -79.78 -0.25
CA LEU A 7 18.21 -78.73 0.54
C LEU A 7 18.95 -79.44 1.70
N ILE A 8 20.22 -79.11 1.87
CA ILE A 8 21.13 -79.67 2.88
C ILE A 8 21.33 -78.59 3.95
N ARG A 9 21.06 -78.94 5.22
CA ARG A 9 21.42 -78.20 6.44
C ARG A 9 22.94 -78.22 6.66
N HIS A 10 23.51 -77.12 7.15
CA HIS A 10 24.81 -77.14 7.82
C HIS A 10 24.76 -76.32 9.10
N SER A 11 25.11 -76.93 10.23
CA SER A 11 25.51 -76.26 11.48
C SER A 11 27.03 -76.38 11.62
N ASP A 12 27.70 -75.34 12.10
CA ASP A 12 28.35 -75.36 13.43
C ASP A 12 29.02 -74.01 13.78
N ASP A 13 29.10 -73.84 15.09
CA ASP A 13 29.33 -72.65 15.92
C ASP A 13 30.74 -72.02 15.86
N ASN A 14 30.80 -70.69 15.97
CA ASN A 14 31.36 -69.99 17.14
C ASN A 14 31.52 -68.48 16.86
N SER A 15 30.75 -67.65 17.57
CA SER A 15 30.98 -66.22 17.72
C SER A 15 31.06 -65.83 19.21
N ARG A 16 31.96 -64.88 19.46
CA ARG A 16 32.28 -64.26 20.74
C ARG A 16 31.34 -63.07 21.04
N PHE A 17 31.45 -62.58 22.29
CA PHE A 17 31.08 -61.24 22.83
C PHE A 17 29.61 -61.08 23.26
N VAL A 18 29.24 -61.04 24.55
CA VAL A 18 29.59 -60.15 25.70
C VAL A 18 28.78 -58.83 25.72
N PHE A 19 27.76 -58.87 26.60
CA PHE A 19 27.22 -57.85 27.51
C PHE A 19 26.55 -56.55 27.00
N MET A 20 25.23 -56.54 27.23
CA MET A 20 24.44 -55.38 27.65
C MET A 20 24.91 -54.83 29.01
N THR A 21 24.75 -53.52 29.22
CA THR A 21 24.61 -52.92 30.56
C THR A 21 23.23 -52.30 30.77
N ARG A 22 22.46 -52.95 31.64
CA ARG A 22 21.70 -52.42 32.79
C ARG A 22 21.13 -50.99 32.71
N ARG A 23 19.80 -50.91 32.70
CA ARG A 23 18.91 -50.03 33.52
C ARG A 23 17.54 -50.09 32.83
N PHE A 24 16.51 -50.73 33.37
CA PHE A 24 15.65 -50.13 34.38
C PHE A 24 14.69 -51.20 34.88
N LEU A 25 14.78 -51.52 36.17
CA LEU A 25 13.80 -52.30 36.89
C LEU A 25 13.51 -51.46 38.12
N ARG A 26 12.28 -50.93 38.25
CA ARG A 26 11.57 -50.69 39.54
C ARG A 26 10.30 -49.85 39.39
N LEU A 27 9.26 -50.33 40.11
CA LEU A 27 8.14 -49.60 40.75
C LEU A 27 7.01 -49.16 39.80
N LEU A 28 5.71 -49.39 40.00
CA LEU A 28 4.84 -49.86 41.11
C LEU A 28 3.60 -50.53 40.44
N ASN A 29 3.09 -51.69 40.85
CA ASN A 29 2.25 -51.95 42.02
C ASN A 29 0.86 -51.25 41.98
N SER A 30 -0.20 -51.95 41.58
CA SER A 30 -1.50 -51.88 42.27
C SER A 30 -2.38 -53.09 41.96
N ARG A 31 -3.10 -53.53 43.00
CA ARG A 31 -4.00 -54.68 43.06
C ARG A 31 -5.34 -54.40 42.37
N ASN A 32 -5.84 -55.38 41.60
CA ASN A 32 -7.25 -55.83 41.46
C ASN A 32 -7.28 -56.84 40.30
N SER A 33 -6.82 -58.10 40.46
CA SER A 33 -7.51 -59.21 41.14
C SER A 33 -9.02 -59.17 40.96
N ILE A 34 -9.54 -59.70 39.83
CA ILE A 34 -10.82 -60.42 39.66
C ILE A 34 -11.12 -60.65 38.16
N VAL A 35 -10.68 -59.78 37.25
CA VAL A 35 -10.92 -59.96 35.80
C VAL A 35 -9.92 -60.94 35.14
N VAL A 36 -8.70 -61.05 35.67
CA VAL A 36 -7.66 -61.98 35.18
C VAL A 36 -8.00 -63.45 35.47
N TRP A 37 -8.87 -63.73 36.46
CA TRP A 37 -9.26 -65.10 36.81
C TRP A 37 -10.38 -65.68 35.93
N LEU A 38 -11.18 -64.84 35.26
CA LEU A 38 -12.21 -65.30 34.32
C LEU A 38 -11.66 -65.55 32.90
N LEU A 39 -10.56 -64.90 32.50
CA LEU A 39 -9.88 -65.18 31.22
C LEU A 39 -8.97 -66.42 31.28
N ALA A 40 -8.46 -66.79 32.46
CA ALA A 40 -7.61 -67.98 32.64
C ALA A 40 -8.38 -69.31 32.54
N ILE A 41 -9.70 -69.30 32.75
CA ILE A 41 -10.55 -70.52 32.68
C ILE A 41 -11.14 -70.72 31.28
N ALA A 42 -11.24 -69.67 30.46
CA ALA A 42 -11.64 -69.77 29.05
C ALA A 42 -10.50 -70.20 28.10
N ALA A 43 -9.23 -69.93 28.45
CA ALA A 43 -8.08 -70.39 27.67
C ALA A 43 -7.63 -71.84 28.04
N ALA A 44 -8.00 -72.32 29.23
CA ALA A 44 -7.73 -73.69 29.70
C ALA A 44 -8.59 -74.77 29.01
N LEU A 45 -9.49 -74.38 28.11
CA LEU A 45 -10.28 -75.27 27.24
C LEU A 45 -9.72 -75.42 25.82
N LEU A 46 -8.58 -74.78 25.51
CA LEU A 46 -7.92 -74.90 24.21
C LEU A 46 -6.49 -75.47 24.28
N PHE A 47 -6.05 -75.98 25.43
CA PHE A 47 -4.76 -76.68 25.55
C PHE A 47 -4.85 -77.94 26.42
N ARG A 48 -4.80 -79.11 25.77
CA ARG A 48 -4.27 -80.44 26.16
C ARG A 48 -4.95 -81.48 25.26
N LEU A 49 -4.34 -82.40 24.54
CA LEU A 49 -3.00 -82.95 24.26
C LEU A 49 -3.18 -83.55 22.83
N ASP A 50 -2.21 -83.80 21.98
CA ASP A 50 -1.07 -84.69 22.21
C ASP A 50 -0.14 -84.65 21.00
N LEU A 51 1.15 -84.88 21.26
CA LEU A 51 2.17 -85.16 20.27
C LEU A 51 1.84 -86.46 19.51
N ARG A 52 1.61 -86.36 18.21
CA ARG A 52 2.06 -87.39 17.26
C ARG A 52 2.69 -86.71 16.06
N ALA A 53 3.95 -87.08 15.82
CA ALA A 53 4.59 -86.91 14.53
C ALA A 53 3.73 -87.64 13.50
N ASP A 54 3.10 -86.88 12.61
CA ASP A 54 2.53 -87.41 11.38
C ASP A 54 3.22 -86.69 10.22
N GLU A 55 4.13 -87.42 9.57
CA GLU A 55 4.74 -87.05 8.31
C GLU A 55 3.64 -86.98 7.24
N ASN A 56 3.05 -85.81 7.05
CA ASN A 56 2.33 -85.46 5.82
C ASN A 56 2.32 -83.94 5.67
N VAL A 57 3.47 -83.37 5.30
CA VAL A 57 3.48 -82.02 4.70
C VAL A 57 2.81 -82.15 3.35
N ALA A 58 1.52 -81.83 3.29
CA ALA A 58 0.84 -81.59 2.03
C ALA A 58 1.69 -80.59 1.23
N LYS A 59 2.09 -80.96 0.01
CA LYS A 59 2.77 -80.04 -0.92
C LYS A 59 1.78 -78.94 -1.30
N THR A 60 1.76 -77.87 -0.54
CA THR A 60 1.06 -76.64 -0.92
C THR A 60 1.76 -76.11 -2.16
N GLU A 61 1.09 -76.17 -3.32
CA GLU A 61 1.63 -75.57 -4.53
C GLU A 61 1.75 -74.06 -4.33
N LEU A 62 2.86 -73.47 -4.81
CA LEU A 62 3.07 -72.03 -4.75
C LEU A 62 1.96 -71.30 -5.54
N PRO A 63 1.46 -70.15 -5.04
CA PRO A 63 0.42 -69.40 -5.72
C PRO A 63 0.90 -68.88 -7.08
N LYS A 64 -0.02 -68.78 -8.06
CA LYS A 64 0.26 -68.15 -9.35
C LYS A 64 0.31 -66.63 -9.17
N LEU A 65 1.19 -65.95 -9.91
CA LEU A 65 1.30 -64.48 -9.87
C LEU A 65 -0.03 -63.78 -10.21
N ALA A 66 -0.79 -64.31 -11.16
CA ALA A 66 -2.07 -63.75 -11.59
C ALA A 66 -3.19 -63.85 -10.53
N GLU A 67 -3.06 -64.78 -9.58
CA GLU A 67 -4.04 -65.02 -8.51
C GLU A 67 -3.69 -64.27 -7.21
N MET A 68 -2.52 -63.61 -7.16
CA MET A 68 -2.07 -62.87 -5.99
C MET A 68 -2.81 -61.53 -5.87
N PRO A 69 -3.60 -61.30 -4.80
CA PRO A 69 -4.22 -60.00 -4.58
C PRO A 69 -3.15 -58.98 -4.20
N LEU A 70 -3.24 -57.78 -4.77
CA LEU A 70 -2.41 -56.65 -4.31
C LEU A 70 -2.84 -56.23 -2.90
N PRO A 71 -1.91 -55.86 -2.02
CA PRO A 71 -2.23 -55.37 -0.69
C PRO A 71 -3.06 -54.07 -0.72
N SER A 72 -3.85 -53.82 0.32
CA SER A 72 -4.55 -52.54 0.45
C SER A 72 -3.57 -51.39 0.76
N ALA A 73 -3.89 -50.18 0.34
CA ALA A 73 -3.06 -49.00 0.63
C ALA A 73 -2.83 -48.75 2.13
N GLU A 74 -3.85 -48.95 2.97
CA GLU A 74 -3.71 -48.80 4.43
C GLU A 74 -2.74 -49.83 5.02
N ALA A 75 -2.78 -51.08 4.52
CA ALA A 75 -1.85 -52.12 4.95
C ALA A 75 -0.41 -51.79 4.56
N LEU A 76 -0.20 -51.25 3.35
CA LEU A 76 1.12 -50.83 2.88
C LEU A 76 1.67 -49.66 3.71
N LEU A 77 0.85 -48.63 3.97
CA LEU A 77 1.27 -47.46 4.75
C LEU A 77 1.60 -47.78 6.22
N ARG A 78 0.99 -48.81 6.81
CA ARG A 78 1.23 -49.23 8.20
C ARG A 78 2.28 -50.33 8.39
N ALA A 79 2.86 -50.84 7.31
CA ALA A 79 3.74 -52.02 7.38
C ALA A 79 4.95 -51.86 8.32
N ASP A 80 5.47 -50.64 8.52
CA ASP A 80 6.62 -50.35 9.41
C ASP A 80 6.29 -50.50 10.89
N LEU A 81 5.07 -50.13 11.28
CA LEU A 81 4.62 -50.20 12.68
C LEU A 81 4.47 -51.65 13.14
N ASP A 82 4.28 -52.55 12.19
CA ASP A 82 3.97 -53.94 12.43
C ASP A 82 5.10 -54.91 12.02
N ASP A 83 6.23 -54.39 11.48
CA ASP A 83 7.35 -55.18 10.95
C ASP A 83 6.90 -56.19 9.86
N LYS A 84 6.01 -55.72 8.97
CA LYS A 84 5.27 -56.52 7.98
C LYS A 84 5.68 -56.25 6.53
N GLU A 85 6.85 -55.69 6.28
CA GLU A 85 7.35 -55.54 4.91
C GLU A 85 7.67 -56.91 4.29
N PHE A 86 7.50 -57.06 2.98
CA PHE A 86 7.77 -58.31 2.26
C PHE A 86 8.07 -58.07 0.79
N ASP A 87 8.82 -58.99 0.17
CA ASP A 87 9.08 -59.00 -1.27
C ASP A 87 8.47 -60.23 -1.94
N TRP A 88 8.20 -60.14 -3.24
CA TRP A 88 7.75 -61.27 -4.05
C TRP A 88 8.87 -61.70 -5.00
N VAL A 89 9.37 -62.92 -4.81
CA VAL A 89 10.27 -63.58 -5.75
C VAL A 89 9.44 -64.37 -6.76
N VAL A 90 9.41 -63.93 -8.01
CA VAL A 90 8.66 -64.57 -9.09
C VAL A 90 9.55 -65.56 -9.80
N LEU A 91 9.11 -66.81 -9.90
CA LEU A 91 9.85 -67.91 -10.52
C LEU A 91 9.44 -68.10 -11.98
N LYS A 92 10.41 -68.44 -12.84
CA LYS A 92 10.19 -68.74 -14.26
C LYS A 92 9.29 -69.97 -14.44
N ALA A 93 8.41 -69.90 -15.43
CA ALA A 93 7.55 -70.98 -15.88
C ALA A 93 7.54 -71.04 -17.42
N GLY A 94 6.97 -72.11 -17.99
CA GLY A 94 6.88 -72.29 -19.44
C GLY A 94 5.98 -71.26 -20.14
N THR A 95 5.04 -70.66 -19.42
CA THR A 95 4.16 -69.58 -19.86
C THR A 95 4.11 -68.48 -18.79
N PRO A 96 3.86 -67.20 -19.14
CA PRO A 96 3.76 -66.12 -18.17
C PRO A 96 2.65 -66.31 -17.12
N GLU A 97 1.55 -66.97 -17.50
CA GLU A 97 0.38 -67.24 -16.64
C GLU A 97 0.69 -68.27 -15.54
N ASP A 98 1.67 -69.15 -15.77
CA ASP A 98 2.06 -70.19 -14.81
C ASP A 98 3.21 -69.78 -13.88
N ARG A 99 3.66 -68.52 -13.95
CA ARG A 99 4.67 -67.98 -13.04
C ARG A 99 4.19 -68.08 -11.59
N ARG A 100 5.04 -68.61 -10.72
CA ARG A 100 4.74 -68.82 -9.29
C ARG A 100 5.45 -67.79 -8.42
N VAL A 101 4.85 -67.45 -7.30
CA VAL A 101 5.37 -66.43 -6.37
C VAL A 101 5.76 -67.05 -5.05
N VAL A 102 6.92 -66.64 -4.55
CA VAL A 102 7.35 -66.88 -3.16
C VAL A 102 7.34 -65.53 -2.44
N VAL A 103 6.55 -65.41 -1.38
CA VAL A 103 6.55 -64.23 -0.50
C VAL A 103 7.66 -64.40 0.52
N VAL A 104 8.58 -63.45 0.57
CA VAL A 104 9.80 -63.50 1.37
C VAL A 104 9.91 -62.27 2.27
N ASN A 105 10.70 -62.36 3.33
CA ASN A 105 11.11 -61.18 4.10
C ASN A 105 11.90 -60.21 3.21
N PRO A 106 11.97 -58.92 3.60
CA PRO A 106 12.71 -57.90 2.89
C PRO A 106 14.12 -58.34 2.48
N LEU A 107 14.41 -58.30 1.19
CA LEU A 107 15.73 -58.65 0.69
C LEU A 107 16.70 -57.49 0.90
N ASP A 108 17.84 -57.78 1.52
CA ASP A 108 18.92 -56.82 1.72
C ASP A 108 19.55 -56.42 0.37
N SER A 109 19.83 -55.12 0.17
CA SER A 109 20.46 -54.51 -1.03
C SER A 109 19.56 -54.08 -2.21
N ARG A 110 18.38 -53.53 -1.91
CA ARG A 110 17.49 -52.83 -2.86
C ARG A 110 18.07 -51.50 -3.41
N PRO A 111 17.63 -51.02 -4.59
CA PRO A 111 17.01 -51.79 -5.66
C PRO A 111 18.07 -52.60 -6.45
N ASP A 112 17.61 -53.57 -7.23
CA ASP A 112 18.39 -54.39 -8.17
C ASP A 112 19.47 -55.31 -7.57
N ILE A 113 19.04 -56.22 -6.69
CA ILE A 113 19.89 -57.27 -6.12
C ILE A 113 20.52 -58.16 -7.20
N LEU A 114 19.73 -58.57 -8.20
CA LEU A 114 20.20 -59.51 -9.23
C LEU A 114 21.28 -58.87 -10.12
N GLY A 115 21.11 -57.61 -10.52
CA GLY A 115 22.13 -56.86 -11.27
C GLY A 115 23.41 -56.65 -10.45
N LYS A 116 23.29 -56.27 -9.16
CA LYS A 116 24.45 -56.16 -8.26
C LYS A 116 25.18 -57.48 -8.08
N GLN A 117 24.45 -58.59 -7.94
CA GLN A 117 25.02 -59.94 -7.87
C GLN A 117 25.74 -60.32 -9.16
N ASP A 118 25.19 -60.00 -10.33
CA ASP A 118 25.83 -60.26 -11.62
C ASP A 118 27.09 -59.39 -11.84
N GLU A 119 27.05 -58.11 -11.43
CA GLU A 119 28.23 -57.26 -11.43
C GLU A 119 29.34 -57.76 -10.49
N GLU A 120 28.98 -58.14 -9.26
CA GLU A 120 29.93 -58.69 -8.29
C GLU A 120 30.48 -60.02 -8.81
N TYR A 121 29.63 -60.86 -9.43
CA TYR A 121 30.04 -62.10 -10.08
C TYR A 121 31.07 -61.82 -11.18
N LYS A 122 30.79 -60.89 -12.11
CA LYS A 122 31.72 -60.51 -13.19
C LYS A 122 33.03 -59.91 -12.67
N LYS A 123 32.96 -59.04 -11.64
CA LYS A 123 34.15 -58.45 -10.99
C LYS A 123 35.01 -59.53 -10.33
N LEU A 124 34.39 -60.46 -9.61
CA LEU A 124 35.07 -61.56 -8.92
C LEU A 124 35.61 -62.62 -9.89
N GLU A 125 34.90 -62.87 -11.00
CA GLU A 125 35.34 -63.73 -12.08
C GLU A 125 36.57 -63.14 -12.79
N ALA A 126 36.62 -61.82 -13.01
CA ALA A 126 37.78 -61.14 -13.60
C ALA A 126 39.00 -61.04 -12.64
N SER A 127 38.79 -61.18 -11.33
CA SER A 127 39.87 -61.07 -10.32
C SER A 127 40.84 -62.27 -10.32
N ARG A 128 42.14 -62.00 -10.11
CA ARG A 128 43.19 -63.04 -10.01
C ARG A 128 43.50 -63.35 -8.52
N PRO A 129 43.29 -64.59 -8.04
CA PRO A 129 43.59 -64.95 -6.65
C PRO A 129 45.12 -65.03 -6.43
N GLN A 130 45.60 -64.52 -5.29
CA GLN A 130 47.04 -64.48 -4.98
C GLN A 130 47.53 -65.78 -4.30
N ASN A 131 46.69 -66.44 -3.49
CA ASN A 131 47.03 -67.67 -2.78
C ASN A 131 45.98 -68.80 -2.94
N ALA A 132 46.35 -70.03 -2.56
CA ALA A 132 45.44 -71.20 -2.63
C ALA A 132 44.17 -71.04 -1.78
N LYS A 133 44.29 -70.38 -0.62
CA LYS A 133 43.16 -70.05 0.27
C LYS A 133 42.19 -69.06 -0.41
N ASP A 134 42.72 -68.08 -1.15
CA ASP A 134 41.91 -67.11 -1.90
C ASP A 134 41.18 -67.76 -3.08
N ARG A 135 41.79 -68.78 -3.70
CA ARG A 135 41.17 -69.55 -4.80
C ARG A 135 39.95 -70.35 -4.32
N GLU A 136 40.02 -70.95 -3.13
CA GLU A 136 38.90 -71.69 -2.54
C GLU A 136 37.78 -70.74 -2.07
N GLN A 137 38.13 -69.62 -1.44
CA GLN A 137 37.16 -68.59 -1.04
C GLN A 137 36.47 -67.95 -2.26
N ARG A 138 37.21 -67.70 -3.34
CA ARG A 138 36.65 -67.22 -4.62
C ARG A 138 35.64 -68.20 -5.21
N LEU A 139 35.95 -69.50 -5.24
CA LEU A 139 35.02 -70.52 -5.74
C LEU A 139 33.74 -70.64 -4.89
N LYS A 140 33.85 -70.52 -3.56
CA LYS A 140 32.68 -70.51 -2.66
C LYS A 140 31.81 -69.28 -2.90
N ARG A 141 32.42 -68.10 -3.05
CA ARG A 141 31.71 -66.82 -3.28
C ARG A 141 31.07 -66.73 -4.68
N LEU A 142 31.73 -67.25 -5.72
CA LEU A 142 31.12 -67.37 -7.05
C LEU A 142 29.90 -68.30 -7.06
N LYS A 143 29.92 -69.38 -6.25
CA LYS A 143 28.76 -70.28 -6.10
C LYS A 143 27.62 -69.63 -5.32
N SER A 144 27.91 -68.80 -4.31
CA SER A 144 26.87 -68.09 -3.55
C SER A 144 26.21 -67.00 -4.38
N LEU A 145 26.96 -66.28 -5.24
CA LEU A 145 26.41 -65.23 -6.11
C LEU A 145 25.45 -65.76 -7.21
N LYS A 146 25.44 -67.07 -7.48
CA LYS A 146 24.46 -67.71 -8.39
C LYS A 146 23.15 -68.13 -7.69
N ARG A 147 23.02 -67.85 -6.39
CA ARG A 147 21.85 -68.21 -5.58
C ARG A 147 21.30 -66.96 -4.91
N LEU A 148 20.01 -66.73 -5.05
CA LEU A 148 19.30 -65.73 -4.25
C LEU A 148 18.97 -66.38 -2.90
N MET A 149 19.50 -65.81 -1.82
CA MET A 149 19.24 -66.21 -0.44
C MET A 149 18.12 -65.34 0.13
N PHE A 150 17.17 -65.92 0.85
CA PHE A 150 16.08 -65.19 1.50
C PHE A 150 15.50 -65.97 2.69
N THR A 151 14.73 -65.28 3.53
CA THR A 151 13.96 -65.88 4.63
C THR A 151 12.46 -65.71 4.38
N LEU A 152 11.62 -66.57 4.96
CA LEU A 152 10.16 -66.47 4.80
C LEU A 152 9.54 -65.69 5.97
N PRO A 153 8.40 -65.00 5.77
CA PRO A 153 7.70 -64.32 6.85
C PRO A 153 7.40 -65.24 8.03
N GLY A 154 7.86 -64.88 9.23
CA GLY A 154 7.69 -65.69 10.45
C GLY A 154 8.64 -66.89 10.58
N ASP A 155 9.58 -67.08 9.65
CA ASP A 155 10.59 -68.14 9.68
C ASP A 155 12.01 -67.56 9.51
N LEU A 156 12.91 -67.94 10.41
CA LEU A 156 14.32 -67.50 10.40
C LEU A 156 15.22 -68.42 9.55
N THR A 157 14.65 -69.47 8.95
CA THR A 157 15.39 -70.39 8.08
C THR A 157 15.78 -69.71 6.78
N GLU A 158 17.07 -69.75 6.42
CA GLU A 158 17.56 -69.28 5.13
C GLU A 158 17.25 -70.30 4.01
N TYR A 159 16.57 -69.82 2.98
CA TYR A 159 16.27 -70.55 1.75
C TYR A 159 17.11 -70.01 0.59
N ALA A 160 17.38 -70.87 -0.40
CA ALA A 160 18.22 -70.54 -1.55
C ALA A 160 17.55 -70.99 -2.86
N VAL A 161 17.37 -70.06 -3.80
CA VAL A 161 16.88 -70.35 -5.16
C VAL A 161 17.95 -69.98 -6.19
N PRO A 162 18.23 -70.83 -7.20
CA PRO A 162 19.13 -70.45 -8.28
C PRO A 162 18.65 -69.18 -9.00
N VAL A 163 19.52 -68.19 -9.19
CA VAL A 163 19.17 -66.92 -9.86
C VAL A 163 18.60 -67.16 -11.27
N GLU A 164 19.05 -68.21 -11.97
CA GLU A 164 18.54 -68.61 -13.28
C GLU A 164 17.04 -68.96 -13.29
N GLN A 165 16.49 -69.40 -12.16
CA GLN A 165 15.07 -69.73 -11.98
C GLN A 165 14.21 -68.53 -11.57
N VAL A 166 14.83 -67.41 -11.20
CA VAL A 166 14.12 -66.17 -10.87
C VAL A 166 13.79 -65.43 -12.17
N ASP A 167 12.52 -65.11 -12.37
CA ASP A 167 12.02 -64.31 -13.49
C ASP A 167 12.17 -62.82 -13.19
N GLN A 168 11.61 -62.39 -12.05
CA GLN A 168 11.71 -61.02 -11.54
C GLN A 168 11.50 -61.00 -10.02
N ILE A 169 11.92 -59.91 -9.39
CA ILE A 169 11.63 -59.60 -7.99
C ILE A 169 10.74 -58.37 -7.98
N LEU A 170 9.58 -58.46 -7.33
CA LEU A 170 8.76 -57.29 -7.01
C LEU A 170 9.06 -56.95 -5.56
N TYR A 171 9.81 -55.86 -5.37
CA TYR A 171 10.08 -55.38 -4.02
C TYR A 171 8.81 -54.83 -3.37
N PHE A 172 8.83 -54.67 -2.05
CA PHE A 172 7.74 -54.04 -1.32
C PHE A 172 7.33 -52.69 -1.92
N GLU A 173 8.31 -51.88 -2.33
CA GLU A 173 8.09 -50.60 -2.99
C GLU A 173 7.50 -50.77 -4.41
N ASP A 174 7.80 -51.86 -5.13
CA ASP A 174 7.17 -52.15 -6.43
C ASP A 174 5.68 -52.44 -6.26
N LEU A 175 5.32 -53.16 -5.19
CA LEU A 175 3.93 -53.44 -4.85
C LEU A 175 3.18 -52.14 -4.49
N MET A 176 3.82 -51.21 -3.78
CA MET A 176 3.26 -49.87 -3.57
C MET A 176 3.01 -49.14 -4.89
N LEU A 177 3.98 -49.17 -5.81
CA LEU A 177 3.82 -48.55 -7.13
C LEU A 177 2.68 -49.17 -7.95
N LEU A 178 2.46 -50.48 -7.87
CA LEU A 178 1.32 -51.16 -8.50
C LEU A 178 -0.03 -50.76 -7.87
N VAL A 179 -0.07 -50.57 -6.55
CA VAL A 179 -1.28 -50.07 -5.87
C VAL A 179 -1.55 -48.61 -6.22
N VAL A 180 -0.51 -47.77 -6.32
CA VAL A 180 -0.61 -46.40 -6.83
C VAL A 180 -1.23 -46.41 -8.23
N ASP A 181 -0.83 -47.33 -9.12
CA ASP A 181 -1.41 -47.41 -10.45
C ASP A 181 -2.94 -47.63 -10.41
N GLN A 182 -3.45 -48.48 -9.50
CA GLN A 182 -4.89 -48.70 -9.29
C GLN A 182 -5.60 -47.51 -8.64
N LEU A 183 -4.95 -46.82 -7.70
CA LEU A 183 -5.52 -45.66 -7.02
C LEU A 183 -5.65 -44.47 -7.98
N LEU A 184 -4.69 -44.30 -8.88
CA LEU A 184 -4.75 -43.29 -9.93
C LEU A 184 -5.91 -43.51 -10.91
N GLU A 185 -6.26 -44.75 -11.24
CA GLU A 185 -7.45 -45.08 -12.04
C GLU A 185 -8.76 -44.69 -11.32
N LYS A 186 -8.76 -44.77 -9.99
CA LYS A 186 -9.88 -44.37 -9.13
C LYS A 186 -9.88 -42.88 -8.76
N ALA A 187 -8.92 -42.11 -9.26
CA ALA A 187 -8.70 -40.70 -8.89
C ALA A 187 -8.47 -40.45 -7.38
N ASP A 188 -7.96 -41.44 -6.64
CA ASP A 188 -7.54 -41.24 -5.24
C ASP A 188 -6.11 -40.71 -5.19
N TYR A 189 -5.98 -39.41 -5.46
CA TYR A 189 -4.68 -38.74 -5.55
C TYR A 189 -3.99 -38.61 -4.19
N ARG A 190 -4.75 -38.44 -3.11
CA ARG A 190 -4.19 -38.27 -1.77
C ARG A 190 -3.46 -39.53 -1.32
N THR A 191 -4.14 -40.67 -1.35
CA THR A 191 -3.54 -41.94 -0.93
C THR A 191 -2.41 -42.34 -1.88
N SER A 192 -2.55 -42.07 -3.17
CA SER A 192 -1.48 -42.28 -4.15
C SER A 192 -0.23 -41.45 -3.84
N TYR A 193 -0.40 -40.19 -3.44
CA TYR A 193 0.69 -39.29 -3.07
C TYR A 193 1.40 -39.74 -1.80
N GLU A 194 0.65 -40.15 -0.78
CA GLU A 194 1.22 -40.69 0.48
C GLU A 194 2.08 -41.95 0.23
N LEU A 195 1.58 -42.88 -0.58
CA LEU A 195 2.35 -44.08 -0.97
C LEU A 195 3.60 -43.73 -1.78
N LEU A 196 3.47 -42.84 -2.76
CA LEU A 196 4.61 -42.41 -3.57
C LEU A 196 5.67 -41.66 -2.76
N LEU A 197 5.27 -40.84 -1.79
CA LEU A 197 6.19 -40.13 -0.89
C LEU A 197 6.96 -41.12 0.01
N ARG A 198 6.29 -42.18 0.49
CA ARG A 198 6.95 -43.26 1.21
C ARG A 198 8.00 -43.95 0.34
N VAL A 199 7.63 -44.33 -0.89
CA VAL A 199 8.58 -44.95 -1.84
C VAL A 199 9.77 -44.03 -2.12
N GLU A 200 9.55 -42.72 -2.26
CA GLU A 200 10.65 -41.75 -2.46
C GLU A 200 11.53 -41.57 -1.22
N THR A 201 10.97 -41.73 -0.02
CA THR A 201 11.72 -41.66 1.24
C THR A 201 12.65 -42.86 1.38
N GLU A 202 12.17 -44.06 1.06
CA GLU A 202 12.95 -45.31 1.13
C GLU A 202 13.93 -45.43 -0.05
N LEU A 203 13.48 -45.11 -1.25
CA LEU A 203 14.23 -45.23 -2.50
C LEU A 203 14.23 -43.89 -3.28
N PRO A 204 15.08 -42.92 -2.89
CA PRO A 204 15.15 -41.63 -3.56
C PRO A 204 15.48 -41.75 -5.05
N LYS A 205 14.74 -41.03 -5.91
CA LYS A 205 14.90 -40.99 -7.37
C LYS A 205 14.81 -42.36 -8.07
N TRP A 206 14.04 -43.28 -7.51
CA TRP A 206 13.85 -44.58 -8.16
C TRP A 206 13.20 -44.45 -9.54
N GLU A 207 13.82 -45.04 -10.56
CA GLU A 207 13.40 -44.93 -11.96
C GLU A 207 11.93 -45.28 -12.20
N LYS A 208 11.39 -46.27 -11.46
CA LYS A 208 9.98 -46.70 -11.59
C LYS A 208 8.99 -45.74 -10.93
N SER A 209 9.39 -44.93 -9.95
CA SER A 209 8.48 -44.03 -9.23
C SER A 209 8.29 -42.69 -9.93
N VAL A 210 9.31 -42.20 -10.65
CA VAL A 210 9.27 -40.93 -11.41
C VAL A 210 8.07 -40.83 -12.36
N PRO A 211 7.81 -41.77 -13.28
CA PRO A 211 6.67 -41.66 -14.21
C PRO A 211 5.31 -41.73 -13.49
N ARG A 212 5.24 -42.36 -12.30
CA ARG A 212 4.00 -42.45 -11.51
C ARG A 212 3.71 -41.17 -10.74
N PHE A 213 4.74 -40.50 -10.24
CA PHE A 213 4.62 -39.14 -9.71
C PHE A 213 4.17 -38.16 -10.79
N GLU A 214 4.77 -38.23 -11.98
CA GLU A 214 4.34 -37.42 -13.12
C GLU A 214 2.87 -37.68 -13.45
N ARG A 215 2.46 -38.94 -13.61
CA ARG A 215 1.08 -39.33 -13.91
C ARG A 215 0.09 -38.84 -12.84
N LEU A 216 0.45 -38.96 -11.56
CA LEU A 216 -0.35 -38.45 -10.44
C LEU A 216 -0.59 -36.94 -10.58
N LEU A 217 0.50 -36.18 -10.70
CA LEU A 217 0.43 -34.71 -10.71
C LEU A 217 -0.28 -34.20 -11.95
N LEU A 218 -0.07 -34.81 -13.13
CA LEU A 218 -0.77 -34.45 -14.36
C LEU A 218 -2.29 -34.73 -14.26
N ASN A 219 -2.68 -35.88 -13.69
CA ASN A 219 -4.09 -36.22 -13.51
C ASN A 219 -4.77 -35.30 -12.50
N GLU A 220 -4.13 -35.04 -11.36
CA GLU A 220 -4.67 -34.12 -10.35
C GLU A 220 -4.76 -32.70 -10.89
N ALA A 221 -3.74 -32.22 -11.61
CA ALA A 221 -3.76 -30.91 -12.26
C ALA A 221 -4.94 -30.78 -13.22
N ARG A 222 -5.21 -31.82 -14.02
CA ARG A 222 -6.38 -31.86 -14.92
C ARG A 222 -7.70 -31.80 -14.15
N THR A 223 -7.84 -32.57 -13.07
CA THR A 223 -9.05 -32.55 -12.23
C THR A 223 -9.28 -31.18 -11.60
N ARG A 224 -8.23 -30.57 -11.04
CA ARG A 224 -8.30 -29.22 -10.44
C ARG A 224 -8.62 -28.13 -11.47
N ALA A 225 -8.01 -28.21 -12.66
CA ALA A 225 -8.32 -27.29 -13.75
C ALA A 225 -9.80 -27.39 -14.16
N ALA A 226 -10.35 -28.61 -14.27
CA ALA A 226 -11.77 -28.83 -14.57
C ALA A 226 -12.71 -28.31 -13.47
N ALA A 227 -12.25 -28.27 -12.21
CA ALA A 227 -12.98 -27.68 -11.08
C ALA A 227 -12.86 -26.14 -11.00
N GLY A 228 -12.11 -25.50 -11.91
CA GLY A 228 -11.87 -24.04 -11.90
C GLY A 228 -10.69 -23.60 -11.02
N GLU A 229 -9.98 -24.52 -10.38
CA GLU A 229 -8.80 -24.25 -9.55
C GLU A 229 -7.52 -24.09 -10.40
N ILE A 230 -7.55 -23.15 -11.35
CA ILE A 230 -6.53 -23.02 -12.40
C ILE A 230 -5.12 -22.77 -11.83
N TYR A 231 -4.98 -21.93 -10.79
CA TYR A 231 -3.67 -21.66 -10.19
C TYR A 231 -3.11 -22.85 -9.40
N ALA A 232 -3.99 -23.65 -8.80
CA ALA A 232 -3.57 -24.89 -8.13
C ALA A 232 -3.09 -25.91 -9.16
N ALA A 233 -3.79 -26.03 -10.29
CA ALA A 233 -3.36 -26.87 -11.40
C ALA A 233 -1.99 -26.42 -11.95
N LEU A 234 -1.75 -25.12 -12.13
CA LEU A 234 -0.44 -24.60 -12.55
C LEU A 234 0.68 -24.94 -11.55
N ALA A 235 0.42 -24.87 -10.25
CA ALA A 235 1.41 -25.24 -9.24
C ALA A 235 1.80 -26.73 -9.31
N LEU A 236 0.83 -27.60 -9.59
CA LEU A 236 1.09 -29.04 -9.81
C LEU A 236 1.92 -29.27 -11.08
N LEU A 237 1.66 -28.55 -12.17
CA LEU A 237 2.46 -28.64 -13.40
C LEU A 237 3.91 -28.16 -13.20
N ASP A 238 4.13 -27.11 -12.41
CA ASP A 238 5.49 -26.69 -12.03
C ASP A 238 6.21 -27.79 -11.24
N GLN A 239 5.49 -28.50 -10.36
CA GLN A 239 6.03 -29.63 -9.61
C GLN A 239 6.39 -30.81 -10.53
N VAL A 240 5.61 -31.06 -11.59
CA VAL A 240 5.97 -32.04 -12.63
C VAL A 240 7.31 -31.66 -13.24
N TRP A 241 7.50 -30.40 -13.64
CA TRP A 241 8.76 -29.94 -14.24
C TRP A 241 9.96 -30.11 -13.28
N GLN A 242 9.79 -29.77 -12.00
CA GLN A 242 10.84 -29.92 -10.99
C GLN A 242 11.29 -31.38 -10.82
N ARG A 243 10.39 -32.34 -11.05
CA ARG A 243 10.65 -33.78 -10.88
C ARG A 243 11.11 -34.44 -12.18
N ASN A 244 10.48 -34.10 -13.31
CA ASN A 244 10.82 -34.60 -14.63
C ASN A 244 10.80 -33.46 -15.69
N PRO A 245 11.94 -32.77 -15.91
CA PRO A 245 12.05 -31.75 -16.96
C PRO A 245 11.92 -32.31 -18.39
N GLN A 246 12.07 -33.63 -18.58
CA GLN A 246 12.00 -34.30 -19.89
C GLN A 246 10.62 -34.86 -20.23
N SER A 247 9.59 -34.54 -19.42
CA SER A 247 8.20 -34.95 -19.69
C SER A 247 7.72 -34.46 -21.06
N THR A 248 7.18 -35.37 -21.86
CA THR A 248 6.59 -35.06 -23.17
C THR A 248 5.15 -34.56 -23.07
N GLU A 249 4.42 -34.92 -22.01
CA GLU A 249 3.02 -34.51 -21.80
C GLU A 249 2.90 -33.14 -21.13
N LEU A 250 3.87 -32.77 -20.28
CA LEU A 250 3.85 -31.52 -19.54
C LEU A 250 3.72 -30.28 -20.42
N PRO A 251 4.51 -30.09 -21.51
CA PRO A 251 4.32 -28.94 -22.41
C PRO A 251 2.89 -28.86 -22.95
N ILE A 252 2.31 -29.99 -23.37
CA ILE A 252 0.95 -30.04 -23.93
C ILE A 252 -0.07 -29.56 -22.89
N ARG A 253 -0.02 -30.11 -21.67
CA ARG A 253 -0.93 -29.74 -20.56
C ARG A 253 -0.77 -28.29 -20.12
N LEU A 254 0.47 -27.81 -20.05
CA LEU A 254 0.77 -26.42 -19.71
C LEU A 254 0.19 -25.47 -20.77
N GLY A 255 0.34 -25.80 -22.05
CA GLY A 255 -0.25 -25.06 -23.17
C GLY A 255 -1.78 -25.03 -23.15
N GLU A 256 -2.43 -26.17 -22.90
CA GLU A 256 -3.90 -26.27 -22.78
C GLU A 256 -4.44 -25.36 -21.68
N LEU A 257 -3.75 -25.28 -20.54
CA LEU A 257 -4.18 -24.50 -19.38
C LEU A 257 -3.90 -23.00 -19.55
N VAL A 258 -2.72 -22.62 -20.06
CA VAL A 258 -2.28 -21.23 -20.14
C VAL A 258 -2.89 -20.49 -21.33
N ARG A 259 -3.17 -21.17 -22.46
CA ARG A 259 -3.77 -20.55 -23.66
C ARG A 259 -5.04 -19.74 -23.34
N PRO A 260 -6.09 -20.30 -22.69
CA PRO A 260 -7.29 -19.53 -22.38
C PRO A 260 -7.03 -18.42 -21.36
N MET A 261 -6.07 -18.57 -20.45
CA MET A 261 -5.69 -17.52 -19.51
C MET A 261 -5.01 -16.33 -20.18
N ILE A 262 -4.13 -16.59 -21.16
CA ILE A 262 -3.53 -15.55 -22.00
C ILE A 262 -4.63 -14.85 -22.79
N ALA A 263 -5.51 -15.61 -23.46
CA ALA A 263 -6.61 -15.04 -24.23
C ALA A 263 -7.55 -14.17 -23.38
N ASP A 264 -7.92 -14.63 -22.18
CA ASP A 264 -8.72 -13.84 -21.21
C ASP A 264 -7.99 -12.57 -20.76
N ALA A 265 -6.69 -12.67 -20.44
CA ALA A 265 -5.88 -11.52 -20.05
C ALA A 265 -5.78 -10.49 -21.18
N VAL A 266 -5.53 -10.93 -22.42
CA VAL A 266 -5.48 -10.07 -23.60
C VAL A 266 -6.85 -9.44 -23.89
N GLY A 267 -7.94 -10.21 -23.80
CA GLY A 267 -9.31 -9.71 -23.98
C GLY A 267 -9.73 -8.66 -22.96
N LYS A 268 -9.14 -8.70 -21.74
CA LYS A 268 -9.31 -7.69 -20.68
C LYS A 268 -8.28 -6.56 -20.74
N GLU A 269 -7.40 -6.54 -21.75
CA GLU A 269 -6.25 -5.63 -21.88
C GLU A 269 -5.24 -5.70 -20.70
N ASP A 270 -5.25 -6.78 -19.91
CA ASP A 270 -4.26 -7.06 -18.85
C ASP A 270 -3.00 -7.71 -19.45
N TYR A 271 -2.31 -6.94 -20.27
CA TYR A 271 -1.09 -7.38 -20.95
C TYR A 271 0.04 -7.74 -19.98
N ARG A 272 0.03 -7.18 -18.76
CA ARG A 272 1.02 -7.55 -17.72
C ARG A 272 0.83 -8.99 -17.28
N LYS A 273 -0.41 -9.40 -17.01
CA LYS A 273 -0.73 -10.79 -16.70
C LYS A 273 -0.43 -11.71 -17.89
N ALA A 274 -0.77 -11.30 -19.11
CA ALA A 274 -0.43 -12.06 -20.32
C ALA A 274 1.08 -12.31 -20.44
N ARG A 275 1.91 -11.25 -20.29
CA ARG A 275 3.38 -11.37 -20.30
C ARG A 275 3.92 -12.26 -19.18
N TYR A 276 3.38 -12.12 -17.97
CA TYR A 276 3.79 -12.98 -16.85
C TYR A 276 3.54 -14.46 -17.16
N LEU A 277 2.39 -14.79 -17.74
CA LEU A 277 2.05 -16.16 -18.13
C LEU A 277 2.97 -16.67 -19.26
N ILE A 278 3.20 -15.86 -20.30
CA ILE A 278 4.10 -16.19 -21.41
C ILE A 278 5.52 -16.45 -20.89
N ASP A 279 6.07 -15.51 -20.11
CA ASP A 279 7.42 -15.62 -19.54
C ASP A 279 7.57 -16.82 -18.60
N ARG A 280 6.53 -17.13 -17.81
CA ARG A 280 6.50 -18.34 -16.99
C ARG A 280 6.63 -19.61 -17.83
N VAL A 281 5.91 -19.72 -18.94
CA VAL A 281 6.00 -20.89 -19.83
C VAL A 281 7.37 -20.94 -20.52
N LEU A 282 7.85 -19.82 -21.07
CA LEU A 282 9.14 -19.77 -21.79
C LEU A 282 10.34 -20.04 -20.87
N ARG A 283 10.24 -19.74 -19.57
CA ARG A 283 11.26 -20.13 -18.58
C ARG A 283 11.40 -21.64 -18.42
N LEU A 284 10.29 -22.39 -18.53
CA LEU A 284 10.29 -23.84 -18.43
C LEU A 284 10.60 -24.50 -19.78
N PHE A 285 10.04 -23.95 -20.87
CA PHE A 285 10.12 -24.46 -22.23
C PHE A 285 10.33 -23.32 -23.23
N PRO A 286 11.60 -22.97 -23.57
CA PRO A 286 11.91 -21.81 -24.40
C PRO A 286 11.32 -21.81 -25.82
N GLN A 287 10.96 -22.99 -26.36
CA GLN A 287 10.41 -23.16 -27.71
C GLN A 287 8.93 -23.57 -27.70
N HIS A 288 8.20 -23.32 -26.62
CA HIS A 288 6.82 -23.77 -26.49
C HIS A 288 5.87 -23.04 -27.45
N ASP A 289 5.26 -23.77 -28.38
CA ASP A 289 4.42 -23.24 -29.47
C ASP A 289 3.39 -22.19 -29.02
N VAL A 290 2.62 -22.47 -27.96
CA VAL A 290 1.57 -21.55 -27.46
C VAL A 290 2.16 -20.22 -26.98
N ALA A 291 3.28 -20.26 -26.25
CA ALA A 291 3.87 -19.08 -25.64
C ALA A 291 4.62 -18.25 -26.68
N VAL A 292 5.32 -18.90 -27.61
CA VAL A 292 5.98 -18.25 -28.75
C VAL A 292 4.95 -17.58 -29.66
N ALA A 293 3.87 -18.28 -30.02
CA ALA A 293 2.80 -17.71 -30.83
C ALA A 293 2.14 -16.49 -30.15
N ALA A 294 1.83 -16.59 -28.86
CA ALA A 294 1.26 -15.48 -28.09
C ALA A 294 2.24 -14.31 -27.96
N GLN A 295 3.54 -14.57 -27.76
CA GLN A 295 4.57 -13.54 -27.78
C GLN A 295 4.61 -12.81 -29.13
N THR A 296 4.64 -13.54 -30.24
CA THR A 296 4.68 -12.95 -31.59
C THR A 296 3.44 -12.14 -31.90
N GLU A 297 2.26 -12.59 -31.46
CA GLU A 297 1.00 -11.86 -31.60
C GLU A 297 1.06 -10.51 -30.85
N LEU A 298 1.52 -10.52 -29.60
CA LEU A 298 1.66 -9.28 -28.81
C LEU A 298 2.78 -8.37 -29.33
N GLU A 299 3.88 -8.92 -29.84
CA GLU A 299 4.93 -8.16 -30.52
C GLU A 299 4.40 -7.45 -31.78
N THR A 300 3.61 -8.16 -32.59
CA THR A 300 2.97 -7.60 -33.79
C THR A 300 1.96 -6.52 -33.43
N LEU A 301 1.13 -6.76 -32.40
CA LEU A 301 0.16 -5.78 -31.91
C LEU A 301 0.86 -4.53 -31.37
N SER A 302 1.93 -4.69 -30.58
CA SER A 302 2.76 -3.59 -30.08
C SER A 302 3.35 -2.76 -31.24
N GLN A 303 3.92 -3.42 -32.25
CA GLN A 303 4.45 -2.72 -33.43
C GLN A 303 3.35 -1.95 -34.18
N SER A 304 2.15 -2.52 -34.32
CA SER A 304 1.04 -1.83 -34.97
C SER A 304 0.63 -0.54 -34.24
N PHE A 305 0.75 -0.50 -32.91
CA PHE A 305 0.50 0.71 -32.13
C PHE A 305 1.62 1.73 -32.29
N LEU A 306 2.89 1.30 -32.38
CA LEU A 306 4.01 2.20 -32.67
C LEU A 306 3.91 2.83 -34.07
N ASP A 307 3.47 2.07 -35.07
CA ASP A 307 3.31 2.58 -36.43
C ASP A 307 2.21 3.65 -36.48
N LYS A 308 1.07 3.39 -35.79
CA LYS A 308 0.00 4.39 -35.61
C LYS A 308 0.49 5.61 -34.84
N ALA A 309 1.27 5.42 -33.78
CA ALA A 309 1.85 6.51 -32.99
C ALA A 309 2.76 7.40 -33.85
N THR A 310 3.56 6.79 -34.72
CA THR A 310 4.44 7.50 -35.66
C THR A 310 3.62 8.31 -36.67
N ALA A 311 2.54 7.75 -37.21
CA ALA A 311 1.63 8.45 -38.11
C ALA A 311 0.95 9.67 -37.43
N SER A 312 0.45 9.52 -36.20
CA SER A 312 -0.12 10.63 -35.42
C SER A 312 0.93 11.71 -35.13
N SER A 313 2.18 11.33 -34.84
CA SER A 313 3.26 12.30 -34.63
C SER A 313 3.59 13.10 -35.88
N GLN A 314 3.53 12.50 -37.07
CA GLN A 314 3.71 13.22 -38.35
C GLN A 314 2.60 14.25 -38.58
N GLN A 315 1.40 13.99 -38.07
CA GLN A 315 0.27 14.92 -38.08
C GLN A 315 0.31 15.95 -36.93
N LYS A 316 1.41 16.00 -36.16
CA LYS A 316 1.58 16.85 -34.96
C LYS A 316 0.56 16.58 -33.84
N GLN A 317 -0.07 15.40 -33.84
CA GLN A 317 -0.96 14.94 -32.77
C GLN A 317 -0.13 14.28 -31.66
N HIS A 318 0.68 15.07 -30.96
CA HIS A 318 1.68 14.55 -30.02
C HIS A 318 1.07 13.79 -28.84
N ALA A 319 -0.08 14.25 -28.32
CA ALA A 319 -0.77 13.58 -27.22
C ALA A 319 -1.24 12.17 -27.60
N GLU A 320 -1.87 12.04 -28.77
CA GLU A 320 -2.33 10.75 -29.29
C GLU A 320 -1.14 9.83 -29.62
N ALA A 321 -0.09 10.39 -30.23
CA ALA A 321 1.14 9.65 -30.53
C ALA A 321 1.77 9.07 -29.25
N ALA A 322 1.91 9.87 -28.19
CA ALA A 322 2.47 9.39 -26.92
C ALA A 322 1.55 8.36 -26.23
N ALA A 323 0.23 8.53 -26.31
CA ALA A 323 -0.73 7.56 -25.77
C ALA A 323 -0.64 6.20 -26.49
N LEU A 324 -0.58 6.20 -27.82
CA LEU A 324 -0.39 5.00 -28.63
C LEU A 324 0.98 4.36 -28.39
N ALA A 325 2.04 5.16 -28.27
CA ALA A 325 3.38 4.68 -27.94
C ALA A 325 3.41 3.99 -26.55
N ARG A 326 2.78 4.61 -25.54
CA ARG A 326 2.64 4.00 -24.20
C ARG A 326 1.81 2.72 -24.27
N ARG A 327 0.75 2.68 -25.08
CA ARG A 327 -0.06 1.48 -25.29
C ARG A 327 0.78 0.35 -25.93
N ALA A 328 1.63 0.66 -26.90
CA ALA A 328 2.55 -0.31 -27.48
C ALA A 328 3.48 -0.92 -26.42
N GLU A 329 4.15 -0.08 -25.63
CA GLU A 329 5.04 -0.53 -24.54
C GLU A 329 4.28 -1.34 -23.48
N ALA A 330 3.03 -0.97 -23.20
CA ALA A 330 2.15 -1.68 -22.27
C ALA A 330 1.71 -3.05 -22.81
N VAL A 331 1.62 -3.25 -24.13
CA VAL A 331 1.31 -4.54 -24.78
C VAL A 331 2.52 -5.47 -24.75
N TRP A 332 3.64 -5.01 -25.31
CA TRP A 332 4.91 -5.74 -25.29
C TRP A 332 6.09 -4.76 -25.31
N PRO A 333 7.10 -4.93 -24.42
CA PRO A 333 8.25 -4.04 -24.36
C PRO A 333 8.99 -3.94 -25.69
N THR A 334 9.18 -2.71 -26.14
CA THR A 334 9.83 -2.41 -27.43
C THR A 334 11.34 -2.63 -27.34
N LYS A 335 11.96 -3.07 -28.44
CA LYS A 335 13.40 -3.37 -28.52
C LYS A 335 14.03 -2.69 -29.75
N GLY A 336 15.34 -2.46 -29.71
CA GLY A 336 16.10 -1.88 -30.82
C GLY A 336 15.51 -0.55 -31.30
N ASN A 337 15.26 -0.43 -32.60
CA ASN A 337 14.69 0.78 -33.21
C ASN A 337 13.31 1.13 -32.65
N GLY A 338 12.47 0.13 -32.34
CA GLY A 338 11.15 0.38 -31.75
C GLY A 338 11.24 1.08 -30.39
N ARG A 339 12.26 0.76 -29.58
CA ARG A 339 12.51 1.43 -28.30
C ARG A 339 12.96 2.87 -28.48
N ALA A 340 13.77 3.16 -29.51
CA ALA A 340 14.16 4.53 -29.85
C ALA A 340 12.94 5.35 -30.27
N SER A 341 12.09 4.80 -31.15
CA SER A 341 10.83 5.43 -31.57
C SER A 341 9.88 5.66 -30.39
N PHE A 342 9.68 4.64 -29.54
CA PHE A 342 8.90 4.78 -28.32
C PHE A 342 9.40 5.93 -27.45
N THR A 343 10.71 5.95 -27.15
CA THR A 343 11.34 6.96 -26.29
C THR A 343 11.11 8.36 -26.84
N GLN A 344 11.25 8.56 -28.16
CA GLN A 344 11.10 9.85 -28.80
C GLN A 344 9.63 10.33 -28.79
N LEU A 345 8.69 9.45 -29.13
CA LEU A 345 7.26 9.75 -29.13
C LEU A 345 6.72 10.02 -27.72
N PHE A 346 7.15 9.20 -26.76
CA PHE A 346 6.79 9.34 -25.35
C PHE A 346 7.33 10.64 -24.76
N ALA A 347 8.60 10.95 -25.02
CA ALA A 347 9.24 12.14 -24.48
C ALA A 347 8.56 13.43 -24.93
N ARG A 348 8.06 13.47 -26.18
CA ARG A 348 7.43 14.68 -26.75
C ARG A 348 6.16 15.11 -26.02
N HIS A 349 5.38 14.17 -25.49
CA HIS A 349 4.16 14.46 -24.72
C HIS A 349 4.09 13.58 -23.47
N GLN A 350 4.82 14.00 -22.45
CA GLN A 350 4.87 13.29 -21.18
C GLN A 350 3.59 13.56 -20.38
N VAL A 351 2.97 12.47 -19.90
CA VAL A 351 1.78 12.53 -19.05
C VAL A 351 2.15 12.05 -17.65
N LEU A 352 1.95 12.90 -16.66
CA LEU A 352 2.03 12.58 -15.24
C LEU A 352 0.66 12.09 -14.75
N ARG A 353 0.57 10.84 -14.29
CA ARG A 353 -0.68 10.27 -13.77
C ARG A 353 -0.69 10.31 -12.24
N VAL A 354 -1.67 11.00 -11.67
CA VAL A 354 -1.75 11.31 -10.24
C VAL A 354 -2.97 10.65 -9.64
N GLY A 355 -2.78 9.87 -8.57
CA GLY A 355 -3.89 9.32 -7.81
C GLY A 355 -4.32 10.30 -6.73
N ILE A 356 -5.60 10.70 -6.74
CA ILE A 356 -6.17 11.54 -5.69
C ILE A 356 -7.34 10.83 -5.01
N ASN A 357 -7.47 11.03 -3.70
CA ASN A 357 -8.62 10.62 -2.90
C ASN A 357 -9.31 11.81 -2.21
N ASP A 358 -8.93 13.04 -2.60
CA ASP A 358 -9.53 14.25 -2.06
C ASP A 358 -11.00 14.37 -2.50
N PRO A 359 -11.90 14.84 -1.62
CA PRO A 359 -13.27 15.16 -1.99
C PRO A 359 -13.30 16.28 -3.03
N GLN A 360 -14.16 16.12 -4.06
CA GLN A 360 -14.27 17.03 -5.21
C GLN A 360 -15.66 17.69 -5.26
N GLY A 361 -15.70 18.96 -5.65
CA GLY A 361 -16.94 19.72 -5.82
C GLY A 361 -17.09 20.88 -4.84
N ALA A 362 -18.21 21.58 -4.94
CA ALA A 362 -18.57 22.63 -4.00
C ALA A 362 -19.19 22.00 -2.74
N PHE A 363 -18.61 22.33 -1.60
CA PHE A 363 -18.98 21.78 -0.30
C PHE A 363 -19.49 22.87 0.63
N ILE A 364 -20.30 22.48 1.63
CA ILE A 364 -20.83 23.42 2.63
C ILE A 364 -19.78 23.92 3.63
N HIS A 365 -18.56 23.38 3.61
CA HIS A 365 -17.49 23.80 4.52
C HIS A 365 -17.22 25.32 4.41
N PRO A 366 -17.17 26.07 5.53
CA PRO A 366 -17.15 27.53 5.52
C PRO A 366 -15.79 28.14 5.18
N ALA A 367 -14.75 27.32 5.06
CA ALA A 367 -13.38 27.75 4.80
C ALA A 367 -12.84 27.12 3.52
N PRO A 368 -11.88 27.79 2.82
CA PRO A 368 -11.14 27.19 1.72
C PRO A 368 -10.50 25.86 2.15
N LEU A 369 -10.52 24.89 1.23
CA LEU A 369 -9.98 23.54 1.41
C LEU A 369 -8.66 23.42 0.66
N GLU A 370 -7.77 22.54 1.14
CA GLU A 370 -6.51 22.17 0.47
C GLU A 370 -6.72 21.70 -0.98
N THR A 371 -7.87 21.10 -1.30
CA THR A 371 -8.23 20.73 -2.68
C THR A 371 -8.29 21.96 -3.59
N ALA A 372 -8.85 23.08 -3.11
CA ALA A 372 -8.94 24.30 -3.90
C ALA A 372 -7.55 24.91 -4.12
N GLU A 373 -6.71 24.96 -3.08
CA GLU A 373 -5.34 25.47 -3.18
C GLU A 373 -4.48 24.64 -4.16
N ARG A 374 -4.61 23.31 -4.12
CA ARG A 374 -3.97 22.39 -5.08
C ARG A 374 -4.41 22.66 -6.53
N LEU A 375 -5.71 22.88 -6.76
CA LEU A 375 -6.25 23.14 -8.10
C LEU A 375 -5.84 24.53 -8.60
N ASP A 376 -5.79 25.52 -7.71
CA ASP A 376 -5.28 26.84 -8.00
C ASP A 376 -3.79 26.76 -8.40
N GLU A 377 -2.96 26.02 -7.65
CA GLU A 377 -1.55 25.79 -8.00
C GLU A 377 -1.37 25.16 -9.40
N LEU A 378 -2.28 24.27 -9.83
CA LEU A 378 -2.25 23.72 -11.18
C LEU A 378 -2.63 24.74 -12.24
N ALA A 379 -3.60 25.60 -11.96
CA ALA A 379 -4.20 26.50 -12.94
C ALA A 379 -3.42 27.80 -13.12
N GLN A 380 -2.89 28.37 -12.04
CA GLN A 380 -2.37 29.74 -12.01
C GLN A 380 -0.98 29.84 -11.39
N VAL A 381 -0.24 30.87 -11.77
CA VAL A 381 1.09 31.19 -11.24
C VAL A 381 1.02 32.53 -10.53
N SER A 382 1.39 32.56 -9.26
CA SER A 382 1.50 33.82 -8.52
C SER A 382 2.75 34.60 -8.92
N LEU A 383 2.75 35.94 -8.76
CA LEU A 383 3.93 36.75 -9.05
C LEU A 383 5.18 36.29 -8.28
N PHE A 384 4.96 35.81 -7.06
CA PHE A 384 5.93 35.08 -6.25
C PHE A 384 5.35 33.76 -5.77
N GLU A 385 6.20 32.75 -5.66
CA GLU A 385 5.85 31.43 -5.17
C GLU A 385 6.88 30.96 -4.14
N PRO A 386 6.46 30.20 -3.11
CA PRO A 386 7.39 29.57 -2.21
C PRO A 386 8.29 28.59 -2.97
N SER A 387 9.54 28.48 -2.53
CA SER A 387 10.57 27.65 -3.17
C SER A 387 11.19 26.64 -2.21
N SER A 388 11.33 27.02 -0.95
CA SER A 388 11.76 26.19 0.17
C SER A 388 11.32 26.85 1.46
N ALA A 389 11.24 26.08 2.55
CA ALA A 389 10.98 26.63 3.86
C ALA A 389 11.75 25.85 4.93
N ASP A 390 12.24 26.57 5.94
CA ASP A 390 12.83 26.02 7.16
C ASP A 390 12.20 26.67 8.40
N GLU A 391 12.87 27.63 9.02
CA GLU A 391 12.28 28.58 9.96
C GLU A 391 11.60 29.74 9.20
N LEU A 392 12.14 30.11 8.04
CA LEU A 392 11.64 31.13 7.11
C LEU A 392 11.16 30.47 5.83
N THR A 393 10.23 31.13 5.14
CA THR A 393 9.83 30.74 3.79
C THR A 393 10.59 31.58 2.76
N TYR A 394 11.21 30.90 1.81
CA TYR A 394 11.96 31.52 0.72
C TYR A 394 11.11 31.55 -0.55
N PHE A 395 11.03 32.72 -1.17
CA PHE A 395 10.23 32.95 -2.35
C PHE A 395 11.08 33.14 -3.61
N ARG A 396 10.46 32.91 -4.76
CA ARG A 396 11.03 33.19 -6.08
C ARG A 396 9.95 33.67 -7.02
N SER A 397 10.37 34.34 -8.09
CA SER A 397 9.48 34.77 -9.16
C SER A 397 9.83 34.10 -10.49
N GLY A 398 8.79 33.61 -11.17
CA GLY A 398 8.87 33.24 -12.58
C GLY A 398 8.77 34.42 -13.54
N PHE A 399 8.46 35.63 -13.05
CA PHE A 399 8.19 36.82 -13.86
C PHE A 399 9.25 37.91 -13.68
N PHE A 400 9.82 38.04 -12.48
CA PHE A 400 10.85 39.02 -12.18
C PHE A 400 12.26 38.40 -12.30
N GLU A 401 13.19 39.18 -12.83
CA GLU A 401 14.62 38.88 -12.86
C GLU A 401 15.33 39.52 -11.66
N VAL A 402 14.97 40.77 -11.36
CA VAL A 402 15.53 41.58 -10.27
C VAL A 402 14.40 42.34 -9.58
N TRP A 403 14.42 42.41 -8.25
CA TRP A 403 13.53 43.25 -7.44
C TRP A 403 14.31 43.86 -6.28
N ASP A 404 15.05 44.93 -6.55
CA ASP A 404 15.91 45.52 -5.54
C ASP A 404 15.15 46.60 -4.75
N PRO A 405 15.07 46.49 -3.41
CA PRO A 405 14.58 47.57 -2.57
C PRO A 405 15.55 48.76 -2.60
N THR A 406 15.01 49.94 -2.91
CA THR A 406 15.69 51.23 -2.88
C THR A 406 15.02 52.13 -1.82
N ASP A 407 15.58 53.31 -1.56
CA ASP A 407 15.02 54.27 -0.59
C ASP A 407 14.71 53.62 0.78
N LEU A 408 15.68 52.85 1.29
CA LEU A 408 15.55 52.08 2.55
C LEU A 408 14.33 51.13 2.58
N GLY A 409 13.93 50.60 1.42
CA GLY A 409 12.79 49.69 1.25
C GLY A 409 11.45 50.39 1.01
N ARG A 410 11.42 51.73 0.92
CA ARG A 410 10.20 52.49 0.57
C ARG A 410 9.90 52.50 -0.91
N GLU A 411 10.86 52.11 -1.73
CA GLU A 411 10.69 51.96 -3.17
C GLU A 411 11.29 50.62 -3.59
N VAL A 412 10.66 49.96 -4.57
CA VAL A 412 11.21 48.77 -5.21
C VAL A 412 11.07 48.92 -6.70
N VAL A 413 12.15 48.62 -7.42
CA VAL A 413 12.15 48.57 -8.89
C VAL A 413 12.21 47.10 -9.31
N PHE A 414 11.13 46.64 -9.95
CA PHE A 414 11.02 45.31 -10.52
C PHE A 414 11.44 45.34 -11.98
N THR A 415 12.38 44.46 -12.33
CA THR A 415 12.74 44.17 -13.72
C THR A 415 12.11 42.84 -14.12
N LEU A 416 11.23 42.87 -15.12
CA LEU A 416 10.53 41.71 -15.65
C LEU A 416 11.42 40.95 -16.64
N ARG A 417 11.25 39.63 -16.69
CA ARG A 417 11.96 38.76 -17.63
C ARG A 417 11.50 39.02 -19.06
N GLU A 418 12.47 39.13 -19.97
CA GLU A 418 12.22 39.26 -21.41
C GLU A 418 12.26 37.92 -22.15
N THR A 419 12.84 36.91 -21.51
CA THR A 419 12.93 35.55 -22.06
C THR A 419 12.51 34.55 -21.01
N LYS A 420 12.03 33.39 -21.48
CA LYS A 420 11.70 32.26 -20.63
C LYS A 420 12.35 30.97 -21.14
N PRO A 421 12.77 30.06 -20.25
CA PRO A 421 13.12 28.71 -20.64
C PRO A 421 11.95 27.99 -21.31
N ALA A 422 12.25 27.05 -22.22
CA ALA A 422 11.23 26.29 -22.94
C ALA A 422 10.24 25.57 -22.00
N TRP A 423 10.72 25.13 -20.84
CA TRP A 423 9.93 24.40 -19.84
C TRP A 423 9.01 25.29 -19.00
N GLN A 424 9.10 26.62 -19.07
CA GLN A 424 8.18 27.50 -18.34
C GLN A 424 6.83 27.59 -19.06
N THR A 425 5.76 27.39 -18.30
CA THR A 425 4.40 27.30 -18.82
C THR A 425 3.69 28.65 -18.90
N GLN A 426 4.04 29.57 -18.00
CA GLN A 426 3.46 30.90 -17.91
C GLN A 426 3.83 31.79 -19.11
N PRO A 427 2.96 32.75 -19.48
CA PRO A 427 3.31 33.78 -20.44
C PRO A 427 4.32 34.79 -19.86
N LEU A 428 5.05 35.47 -20.73
CA LEU A 428 5.82 36.65 -20.31
C LEU A 428 4.83 37.79 -19.99
N LEU A 429 5.09 38.50 -18.90
CA LEU A 429 4.27 39.64 -18.50
C LEU A 429 4.97 40.95 -18.86
N THR A 430 4.18 41.98 -19.13
CA THR A 430 4.66 43.36 -19.22
C THR A 430 4.46 44.09 -17.90
N ALA A 431 5.26 45.14 -17.68
CA ALA A 431 5.14 46.00 -16.50
C ALA A 431 3.73 46.62 -16.38
N ASN A 432 3.07 46.94 -17.50
CA ASN A 432 1.69 47.42 -17.52
C ASN A 432 0.70 46.37 -17.00
N GLN A 433 0.84 45.10 -17.40
CA GLN A 433 -0.04 44.02 -16.93
C GLN A 433 0.13 43.77 -15.43
N VAL A 434 1.36 43.83 -14.93
CA VAL A 434 1.62 43.71 -13.49
C VAL A 434 1.05 44.93 -12.74
N ALA A 435 1.25 46.14 -13.26
CA ALA A 435 0.69 47.37 -12.70
C ALA A 435 -0.85 47.33 -12.63
N GLU A 436 -1.50 46.82 -13.69
CA GLU A 436 -2.94 46.65 -13.75
C GLU A 436 -3.45 45.60 -12.74
N ALA A 437 -2.74 44.47 -12.62
CA ALA A 437 -3.07 43.42 -11.65
C ALA A 437 -3.00 43.90 -10.20
N ILE A 438 -2.01 44.75 -9.89
CA ILE A 438 -1.89 45.43 -8.58
C ILE A 438 -2.97 46.50 -8.46
N GLY A 439 -3.23 47.27 -9.53
CA GLY A 439 -4.30 48.26 -9.62
C GLY A 439 -5.67 47.71 -9.23
N HIS A 440 -6.04 46.54 -9.77
CA HIS A 440 -7.26 45.82 -9.41
C HIS A 440 -7.31 45.41 -7.93
N ARG A 441 -6.17 45.27 -7.26
CA ARG A 441 -6.11 44.88 -5.84
C ARG A 441 -6.04 46.08 -4.89
N ILE A 442 -5.79 47.27 -5.41
CA ILE A 442 -5.80 48.51 -4.60
C ILE A 442 -7.03 49.40 -4.85
N ASP A 443 -7.79 49.17 -5.92
CA ASP A 443 -9.09 49.83 -6.14
C ASP A 443 -10.20 49.18 -5.31
N ALA A 444 -10.78 49.93 -4.37
CA ALA A 444 -11.87 49.48 -3.50
C ALA A 444 -13.15 49.04 -4.25
N ARG A 445 -13.31 49.41 -5.52
CA ARG A 445 -14.45 49.00 -6.36
C ARG A 445 -14.23 47.68 -7.08
N SER A 446 -13.00 47.17 -7.10
CA SER A 446 -12.66 45.93 -7.78
C SER A 446 -13.09 44.71 -6.96
N PRO A 447 -13.57 43.63 -7.60
CA PRO A 447 -13.87 42.37 -6.91
C PRO A 447 -12.60 41.68 -6.35
N LEU A 448 -11.41 42.10 -6.78
CA LEU A 448 -10.12 41.59 -6.29
C LEU A 448 -9.49 42.49 -5.23
N TYR A 449 -10.20 43.49 -4.71
CA TYR A 449 -9.65 44.44 -3.75
C TYR A 449 -9.02 43.76 -2.53
N SER A 450 -7.84 44.22 -2.14
CA SER A 450 -7.12 43.83 -0.93
C SER A 450 -6.84 45.09 -0.11
N SER A 451 -7.55 45.23 1.00
CA SER A 451 -7.37 46.34 1.95
C SER A 451 -5.92 46.44 2.45
N ARG A 452 -5.31 45.28 2.70
CA ARG A 452 -3.91 45.20 3.13
C ARG A 452 -2.96 45.69 2.04
N LEU A 453 -3.02 45.19 0.81
CA LEU A 453 -2.13 45.64 -0.26
C LEU A 453 -2.28 47.15 -0.52
N ALA A 454 -3.53 47.64 -0.55
CA ALA A 454 -3.84 49.06 -0.72
C ALA A 454 -3.21 49.94 0.38
N SER A 455 -3.09 49.43 1.61
CA SER A 455 -2.45 50.17 2.71
C SER A 455 -0.93 50.27 2.58
N PHE A 456 -0.28 49.35 1.87
CA PHE A 456 1.16 49.38 1.63
C PHE A 456 1.54 50.22 0.41
N VAL A 457 0.78 50.14 -0.68
CA VAL A 457 1.16 50.76 -1.97
C VAL A 457 0.74 52.23 -1.99
N SER A 458 1.72 53.15 -2.19
CA SER A 458 1.46 54.58 -2.34
C SER A 458 1.41 55.02 -3.81
N GLU A 459 2.30 54.47 -4.64
CA GLU A 459 2.42 54.85 -6.05
C GLU A 459 2.88 53.64 -6.87
N ILE A 460 2.32 53.49 -8.07
CA ILE A 460 2.77 52.52 -9.07
C ILE A 460 3.16 53.32 -10.32
N SER A 461 4.40 53.18 -10.79
CA SER A 461 4.86 53.85 -12.00
C SER A 461 5.51 52.85 -12.94
N VAL A 462 5.00 52.77 -14.17
CA VAL A 462 5.64 51.98 -15.24
C VAL A 462 6.73 52.82 -15.87
N ARG A 463 7.99 52.36 -15.81
CA ARG A 463 9.16 53.08 -16.35
C ARG A 463 9.44 52.69 -17.80
N SER A 464 9.24 51.42 -18.13
CA SER A 464 9.38 50.85 -19.46
C SER A 464 8.46 49.61 -19.57
N PRO A 465 8.32 48.96 -20.73
CA PRO A 465 7.57 47.72 -20.86
C PRO A 465 8.01 46.59 -19.92
N THR A 466 9.25 46.64 -19.40
CA THR A 466 9.86 45.60 -18.55
C THR A 466 10.29 46.11 -17.18
N GLN A 467 10.07 47.39 -16.87
CA GLN A 467 10.40 47.97 -15.57
C GLN A 467 9.18 48.60 -14.89
N LEU A 468 8.88 48.10 -13.70
CA LEU A 468 7.81 48.58 -12.83
C LEU A 468 8.43 49.12 -11.54
N ARG A 469 8.01 50.31 -11.12
CA ARG A 469 8.36 50.88 -9.83
C ARG A 469 7.16 50.90 -8.92
N ILE A 470 7.33 50.43 -7.70
CA ILE A 470 6.33 50.54 -6.63
C ILE A 470 6.94 51.37 -5.52
N ARG A 471 6.24 52.44 -5.11
CA ARG A 471 6.53 53.14 -3.86
C ARG A 471 5.54 52.70 -2.80
N PHE A 472 6.04 52.50 -1.59
CA PHE A 472 5.26 52.07 -0.46
C PHE A 472 5.07 53.19 0.54
N SER A 473 3.85 53.29 1.09
CA SER A 473 3.51 54.17 2.21
C SER A 473 4.27 53.76 3.48
N ARG A 474 4.62 52.47 3.60
CA ARG A 474 5.42 51.87 4.69
C ARG A 474 6.22 50.70 4.13
N VAL A 475 7.39 50.43 4.70
CA VAL A 475 8.28 49.37 4.20
C VAL A 475 7.66 47.99 4.47
N PRO A 476 7.33 47.18 3.45
CA PRO A 476 6.89 45.80 3.66
C PRO A 476 8.07 44.94 4.10
N LEU A 477 7.86 44.10 5.12
CA LEU A 477 8.89 43.17 5.60
C LEU A 477 9.09 41.96 4.68
N SER A 478 8.06 41.60 3.91
CA SER A 478 8.09 40.54 2.90
C SER A 478 7.30 40.99 1.68
N ILE A 479 8.02 41.52 0.68
CA ILE A 479 7.44 42.00 -0.58
C ILE A 479 6.87 40.81 -1.36
N GLU A 480 7.59 39.70 -1.33
CA GLU A 480 7.31 38.48 -2.06
C GLU A 480 5.98 37.89 -1.61
N SER A 481 5.76 37.76 -0.31
CA SER A 481 4.48 37.26 0.21
C SER A 481 3.35 38.28 0.06
N LEU A 482 3.63 39.59 0.17
CA LEU A 482 2.64 40.64 -0.09
C LEU A 482 2.12 40.63 -1.55
N LEU A 483 2.98 40.24 -2.50
CA LEU A 483 2.66 40.12 -3.93
C LEU A 483 2.35 38.68 -4.36
N ARG A 484 2.01 37.78 -3.43
CA ARG A 484 1.66 36.38 -3.71
C ARG A 484 0.24 36.25 -4.27
N PHE A 485 0.04 36.70 -5.50
CA PHE A 485 -1.19 36.53 -6.24
C PHE A 485 -0.93 36.47 -7.75
N PRO A 486 -1.82 35.89 -8.55
CA PRO A 486 -1.64 35.83 -9.99
C PRO A 486 -1.96 37.16 -10.69
N ALA A 487 -1.27 37.42 -11.79
CA ALA A 487 -1.53 38.60 -12.62
C ALA A 487 -2.89 38.49 -13.37
N THR A 488 -3.57 39.63 -13.45
CA THR A 488 -4.90 39.79 -14.08
C THR A 488 -4.93 41.04 -14.94
N GLU A 489 -5.72 41.05 -16.01
CA GLU A 489 -5.93 42.22 -16.87
C GLU A 489 -7.43 42.49 -17.10
N THR A 490 -7.79 43.69 -17.53
CA THR A 490 -9.17 44.02 -17.91
C THR A 490 -9.48 43.35 -19.24
N ALA A 491 -10.62 42.65 -19.32
CA ALA A 491 -11.08 42.04 -20.56
C ALA A 491 -11.25 43.10 -21.67
N ARG A 492 -10.51 42.96 -22.77
CA ARG A 492 -10.65 43.86 -23.93
C ARG A 492 -11.76 43.35 -24.86
N PRO A 493 -12.60 44.24 -25.42
CA PRO A 493 -13.56 43.85 -26.44
C PRO A 493 -12.82 43.24 -27.64
N GLY A 494 -13.07 41.96 -27.93
CA GLY A 494 -12.49 41.23 -29.08
C GLY A 494 -11.41 40.18 -28.76
N SER A 495 -10.99 40.00 -27.50
CA SER A 495 -10.13 38.87 -27.12
C SER A 495 -10.95 37.58 -26.96
N GLU A 496 -10.49 36.46 -27.54
CA GLU A 496 -11.22 35.17 -27.49
C GLU A 496 -11.58 34.76 -26.03
N PRO A 497 -12.83 34.31 -25.80
CA PRO A 497 -13.28 33.92 -24.47
C PRO A 497 -12.75 32.52 -24.12
N ALA A 498 -11.95 32.42 -23.07
CA ALA A 498 -11.79 31.17 -22.36
C ALA A 498 -12.98 31.03 -21.39
N THR A 499 -13.96 30.21 -21.77
CA THR A 499 -15.17 29.83 -21.00
C THR A 499 -16.18 30.93 -20.68
N ALA A 500 -17.45 30.59 -20.89
CA ALA A 500 -18.59 31.50 -20.92
C ALA A 500 -18.96 32.12 -19.56
N THR A 501 -19.57 33.30 -19.66
CA THR A 501 -20.40 33.97 -18.65
C THR A 501 -19.68 34.81 -17.59
N GLN A 502 -18.79 35.72 -17.99
CA GLN A 502 -18.45 36.87 -17.14
C GLN A 502 -18.56 38.18 -17.94
N SER A 503 -19.17 39.17 -17.32
CA SER A 503 -19.34 40.53 -17.83
C SER A 503 -18.01 41.10 -18.37
N ASN A 504 -18.06 41.89 -19.45
CA ASN A 504 -16.92 42.58 -20.10
C ASN A 504 -16.12 43.55 -19.19
N THR A 505 -16.37 43.56 -17.89
CA THR A 505 -15.75 44.41 -16.86
C THR A 505 -15.05 43.63 -15.74
N ALA A 506 -15.09 42.28 -15.73
CA ALA A 506 -14.41 41.49 -14.71
C ALA A 506 -12.91 41.31 -15.05
N PRO A 507 -12.00 41.37 -14.05
CA PRO A 507 -10.59 41.04 -14.24
C PRO A 507 -10.41 39.61 -14.76
N ARG A 508 -9.65 39.44 -15.84
CA ARG A 508 -9.31 38.14 -16.44
C ARG A 508 -7.94 37.68 -15.96
N LEU A 509 -7.83 36.41 -15.56
CA LEU A 509 -6.56 35.76 -15.22
C LEU A 509 -5.66 35.61 -16.45
N ILE A 510 -4.40 36.04 -16.34
CA ILE A 510 -3.39 35.90 -17.42
C ILE A 510 -2.16 35.10 -17.00
N ALA A 511 -1.82 35.06 -15.72
CA ALA A 511 -0.73 34.25 -15.20
C ALA A 511 -1.17 32.79 -15.02
N THR A 512 -1.34 32.07 -16.12
CA THR A 512 -1.79 30.66 -16.14
C THR A 512 -0.63 29.68 -16.21
N ARG A 513 -0.86 28.43 -15.75
CA ARG A 513 0.12 27.34 -15.73
C ARG A 513 -0.32 26.15 -16.57
N PHE A 514 -1.33 25.40 -16.11
CA PHE A 514 -1.99 24.34 -16.87
C PHE A 514 -3.47 24.69 -17.09
N GLY A 515 -3.96 24.47 -18.31
CA GLY A 515 -5.36 24.62 -18.68
C GLY A 515 -6.14 23.32 -18.47
N ARG A 516 -7.21 23.39 -17.67
CA ARG A 516 -8.13 22.27 -17.45
C ARG A 516 -8.83 21.88 -18.75
N GLN A 517 -8.84 20.59 -19.04
CA GLN A 517 -9.60 19.99 -20.14
C GLN A 517 -11.00 19.56 -19.65
N PRO A 518 -11.98 19.36 -20.56
CA PRO A 518 -13.28 18.83 -20.20
C PRO A 518 -13.15 17.53 -19.40
N GLU A 519 -13.89 17.43 -18.30
CA GLU A 519 -13.83 16.25 -17.43
C GLU A 519 -14.37 15.01 -18.12
N SER A 520 -13.75 13.86 -17.83
CA SER A 520 -14.17 12.56 -18.34
C SER A 520 -14.29 11.57 -17.19
N GLY A 521 -15.50 11.45 -16.63
CA GLY A 521 -15.78 10.59 -15.48
C GLY A 521 -14.94 10.95 -14.26
N ASN A 522 -14.20 9.99 -13.72
CA ASN A 522 -13.32 10.18 -12.54
C ASN A 522 -11.92 10.72 -12.90
N LYS A 523 -11.74 11.28 -14.10
CA LYS A 523 -10.45 11.81 -14.57
C LYS A 523 -10.57 13.29 -14.94
N SER A 524 -9.60 14.06 -14.47
CA SER A 524 -9.44 15.47 -14.80
C SER A 524 -8.04 15.65 -15.43
N SER A 525 -7.99 16.19 -16.64
CA SER A 525 -6.73 16.43 -17.37
C SER A 525 -6.39 17.92 -17.40
N TRP A 526 -5.11 18.23 -17.22
CA TRP A 526 -4.55 19.57 -17.18
C TRP A 526 -3.41 19.64 -18.20
N LEU A 527 -3.63 20.39 -19.29
CA LEU A 527 -2.64 20.56 -20.34
C LEU A 527 -1.77 21.78 -20.08
N ARG A 528 -0.50 21.69 -20.43
CA ARG A 528 0.44 22.79 -20.33
C ARG A 528 -0.09 24.03 -21.06
N GLY A 529 -0.10 25.19 -20.37
CA GLY A 529 -0.65 26.44 -20.91
C GLY A 529 0.07 26.93 -22.16
N ILE A 530 1.40 26.82 -22.20
CA ILE A 530 2.22 27.07 -23.38
C ILE A 530 3.03 25.81 -23.71
N PRO A 531 2.75 25.12 -24.84
CA PRO A 531 3.44 23.89 -25.20
C PRO A 531 4.93 24.14 -25.51
N GLU A 532 5.76 23.14 -25.19
CA GLU A 532 7.19 23.18 -25.54
C GLU A 532 7.39 23.06 -27.05
N PRO A 533 8.43 23.72 -27.61
CA PRO A 533 8.70 23.70 -29.06
C PRO A 533 9.04 22.30 -29.57
N ASP A 534 8.79 22.08 -30.85
CA ASP A 534 9.18 20.85 -31.54
C ASP A 534 10.71 20.80 -31.75
N GLY A 535 11.25 19.58 -31.85
CA GLY A 535 12.65 19.34 -32.18
C GLY A 535 13.62 19.46 -31.01
N LEU A 536 13.14 19.52 -29.77
CA LEU A 536 14.00 19.39 -28.60
C LEU A 536 14.54 17.96 -28.50
N ASP A 537 15.69 17.80 -27.84
CA ASP A 537 16.18 16.48 -27.44
C ASP A 537 15.16 15.81 -26.53
N ALA A 538 14.96 14.49 -26.69
CA ALA A 538 14.00 13.72 -25.89
C ALA A 538 14.22 13.87 -24.38
N SER A 539 15.45 14.11 -23.92
CA SER A 539 15.79 14.31 -22.51
C SER A 539 15.47 15.71 -21.97
N LYS A 540 15.05 16.64 -22.82
CA LYS A 540 14.77 18.04 -22.46
C LYS A 540 13.27 18.36 -22.39
N TYR A 541 12.42 17.45 -22.85
CA TYR A 541 10.97 17.62 -22.72
C TYR A 541 10.54 17.37 -21.28
N HIS A 542 9.49 18.09 -20.86
CA HIS A 542 8.90 17.98 -19.53
C HIS A 542 7.44 17.52 -19.59
N VAL A 543 6.80 17.38 -18.43
CA VAL A 543 5.37 17.04 -18.32
C VAL A 543 4.52 18.01 -19.17
N ALA A 544 3.87 17.47 -20.18
CA ALA A 544 2.96 18.20 -21.06
C ALA A 544 1.51 18.15 -20.55
N GLU A 545 1.18 17.11 -19.79
CA GLU A 545 -0.17 16.85 -19.27
C GLU A 545 -0.12 16.24 -17.87
N ILE A 546 -0.97 16.72 -16.98
CA ILE A 546 -1.21 16.14 -15.66
C ILE A 546 -2.62 15.55 -15.67
N GLN A 547 -2.72 14.25 -15.42
CA GLN A 547 -3.99 13.54 -15.31
C GLN A 547 -4.23 13.15 -13.86
N GLU A 548 -5.19 13.80 -13.22
CA GLU A 548 -5.68 13.39 -11.91
C GLU A 548 -6.75 12.33 -12.07
N GLN A 549 -6.57 11.19 -11.41
CA GLN A 549 -7.55 10.13 -11.33
C GLN A 549 -8.05 10.01 -9.90
N LYS A 550 -9.37 10.17 -9.73
CA LYS A 550 -10.04 10.04 -8.45
C LYS A 550 -10.26 8.57 -8.08
N TYR A 551 -9.95 8.23 -6.84
CA TYR A 551 -10.24 6.94 -6.23
C TYR A 551 -11.04 7.14 -4.95
N ASP A 552 -12.16 6.43 -4.85
CA ASP A 552 -12.95 6.40 -3.61
C ASP A 552 -12.37 5.39 -2.60
N ASP A 553 -11.63 4.38 -3.06
CA ASP A 553 -10.91 3.41 -2.23
C ASP A 553 -9.39 3.62 -2.32
N ARG A 554 -8.78 3.96 -1.17
CA ARG A 554 -7.33 4.18 -1.02
C ARG A 554 -6.51 2.93 -1.39
N ASN A 555 -7.01 1.73 -1.12
CA ASN A 555 -6.31 0.48 -1.46
C ASN A 555 -6.26 0.27 -2.97
N LEU A 556 -7.34 0.58 -3.69
CA LEU A 556 -7.35 0.50 -5.16
C LEU A 556 -6.38 1.50 -5.78
N MET A 557 -6.25 2.70 -5.19
CA MET A 557 -5.27 3.68 -5.61
C MET A 557 -3.83 3.20 -5.40
N ILE A 558 -3.52 2.66 -4.21
CA ILE A 558 -2.19 2.09 -3.93
C ILE A 558 -1.89 0.92 -4.87
N GLN A 559 -2.87 0.04 -5.14
CA GLN A 559 -2.71 -1.04 -6.10
C GLN A 559 -2.43 -0.52 -7.52
N ALA A 560 -3.17 0.49 -7.99
CA ALA A 560 -2.93 1.13 -9.28
C ALA A 560 -1.53 1.75 -9.36
N PHE A 561 -1.08 2.39 -8.28
CA PHE A 561 0.29 2.90 -8.17
C PHE A 561 1.34 1.79 -8.24
N ILE A 562 1.18 0.69 -7.49
CA ILE A 562 2.10 -0.48 -7.53
C ILE A 562 2.11 -1.14 -8.93
N ARG A 563 0.95 -1.17 -9.62
CA ARG A 563 0.82 -1.76 -10.96
C ARG A 563 1.45 -0.94 -12.07
N GLY A 564 1.58 0.37 -11.92
CA GLY A 564 2.15 1.26 -12.94
C GLY A 564 1.14 2.15 -13.65
N ASP A 565 -0.09 2.14 -13.17
CA ASP A 565 -1.19 2.95 -13.71
C ASP A 565 -1.07 4.40 -13.25
N LEU A 566 -0.48 4.62 -12.07
CA LEU A 566 -0.16 5.93 -11.51
C LEU A 566 1.36 6.11 -11.38
N ASP A 567 1.80 7.36 -11.53
CA ASP A 567 3.20 7.78 -11.40
C ASP A 567 3.46 8.50 -10.06
N TYR A 568 2.42 9.10 -9.48
CA TYR A 568 2.48 9.95 -8.29
C TYR A 568 1.23 9.79 -7.41
N ILE A 569 1.43 9.68 -6.09
CA ILE A 569 0.38 9.86 -5.08
C ILE A 569 0.81 11.03 -4.18
N PRO A 570 0.04 12.13 -4.15
CA PRO A 570 0.26 13.20 -3.19
C PRO A 570 -0.23 12.76 -1.81
N ARG A 571 0.43 13.26 -0.76
CA ARG A 571 0.04 13.07 0.65
C ARG A 571 -0.28 11.61 1.02
N LEU A 572 0.76 10.89 1.43
CA LEU A 572 0.64 9.60 2.10
C LEU A 572 -0.07 9.76 3.44
N LEU A 573 -0.92 8.79 3.78
CA LEU A 573 -1.45 8.70 5.14
C LEU A 573 -0.31 8.32 6.09
N PRO A 574 -0.32 8.78 7.37
CA PRO A 574 0.81 8.59 8.26
C PRO A 574 1.29 7.13 8.41
N TRP A 575 0.35 6.18 8.43
CA TRP A 575 0.63 4.75 8.55
C TRP A 575 1.11 4.09 7.25
N GLU A 576 1.08 4.80 6.11
CA GLU A 576 1.60 4.33 4.82
C GLU A 576 3.08 4.68 4.64
N ILE A 577 3.58 5.70 5.36
CA ILE A 577 4.90 6.30 5.14
C ILE A 577 6.03 5.27 5.29
N ASP A 578 6.10 4.57 6.42
CA ASP A 578 7.19 3.64 6.73
C ASP A 578 7.23 2.47 5.73
N ALA A 579 6.07 2.01 5.24
CA ALA A 579 5.99 0.95 4.23
C ALA A 579 6.54 1.42 2.88
N PHE A 580 6.26 2.65 2.46
CA PHE A 580 6.82 3.22 1.24
C PHE A 580 8.30 3.59 1.37
N LEU A 581 8.75 4.05 2.54
CA LEU A 581 10.17 4.30 2.80
C LEU A 581 11.02 3.02 2.72
N ALA A 582 10.46 1.88 3.12
CA ALA A 582 11.11 0.57 3.00
C ALA A 582 11.04 -0.03 1.57
N SER A 583 10.33 0.62 0.65
CA SER A 583 10.13 0.15 -0.71
C SER A 583 11.14 0.75 -1.71
N ASP A 584 11.06 0.29 -2.95
CA ASP A 584 11.84 0.86 -4.06
C ASP A 584 11.26 2.19 -4.60
N PHE A 585 10.18 2.72 -4.06
CA PHE A 585 9.62 3.98 -4.58
C PHE A 585 10.39 5.21 -4.09
N GLN A 586 10.31 6.31 -4.84
CA GLN A 586 10.85 7.58 -4.36
C GLN A 586 9.83 8.23 -3.42
N VAL A 587 10.19 8.40 -2.16
CA VAL A 587 9.37 9.11 -1.17
C VAL A 587 9.97 10.50 -0.94
N LYS A 588 9.13 11.54 -1.05
CA LYS A 588 9.52 12.94 -0.90
C LYS A 588 8.79 13.57 0.27
N LYS A 589 9.52 14.20 1.18
CA LYS A 589 8.93 14.93 2.31
C LYS A 589 8.44 16.30 1.82
N TYR A 590 7.32 16.79 2.37
CA TYR A 590 6.98 18.19 2.24
C TYR A 590 7.78 19.03 3.25
N ALA A 591 8.24 20.21 2.83
CA ALA A 591 9.06 21.09 3.67
C ALA A 591 8.30 21.56 4.92
N LEU A 592 7.01 21.86 4.75
CA LEU A 592 6.12 22.25 5.84
C LEU A 592 5.19 21.09 6.24
N PRO A 593 5.03 20.82 7.55
CA PRO A 593 4.02 19.89 8.02
C PRO A 593 2.61 20.49 7.91
N MET A 594 1.60 19.63 7.86
CA MET A 594 0.20 20.06 7.90
C MET A 594 -0.22 20.35 9.34
N THR A 595 -0.71 21.56 9.61
CA THR A 595 -1.18 21.94 10.95
C THR A 595 -2.68 21.79 11.06
N HIS A 596 -3.14 21.10 12.09
CA HIS A 596 -4.55 20.87 12.36
C HIS A 596 -5.02 21.81 13.47
N VAL A 597 -6.14 22.51 13.24
CA VAL A 597 -6.67 23.53 14.16
C VAL A 597 -8.19 23.49 14.23
N LEU A 598 -8.76 24.02 15.32
CA LEU A 598 -10.15 24.47 15.33
C LEU A 598 -10.20 25.99 15.28
N VAL A 599 -10.92 26.52 14.30
CA VAL A 599 -11.11 27.96 14.09
C VAL A 599 -12.53 28.35 14.51
N PHE A 600 -12.64 29.39 15.31
CA PHE A 600 -13.93 29.93 15.73
C PHE A 600 -14.50 30.85 14.66
N ASN A 601 -15.81 30.79 14.47
CA ASN A 601 -16.51 31.77 13.67
C ASN A 601 -16.47 33.12 14.39
N PRO A 602 -15.85 34.16 13.79
CA PRO A 602 -15.72 35.44 14.46
C PRO A 602 -17.04 36.21 14.63
N ARG A 603 -18.12 35.79 13.96
CA ARG A 603 -19.46 36.36 14.11
C ARG A 603 -20.39 35.51 14.96
N SER A 604 -19.91 34.40 15.54
CA SER A 604 -20.74 33.59 16.44
C SER A 604 -20.87 34.26 17.81
N GLU A 605 -22.11 34.60 18.18
CA GLU A 605 -22.44 35.13 19.50
C GLU A 605 -22.29 34.08 20.62
N ARG A 606 -22.27 32.79 20.26
CA ARG A 606 -22.25 31.66 21.22
C ARG A 606 -20.86 31.37 21.77
N ILE A 607 -19.81 31.81 21.09
CA ILE A 607 -18.41 31.43 21.39
C ILE A 607 -17.51 32.61 21.80
N THR A 608 -18.14 33.73 22.16
CA THR A 608 -17.50 34.97 22.63
C THR A 608 -16.80 34.79 23.99
N ASN A 609 -17.32 33.92 24.85
CA ASN A 609 -16.75 33.68 26.18
C ASN A 609 -15.43 32.90 26.12
N ALA A 610 -14.35 33.50 26.61
CA ALA A 610 -13.03 32.88 26.65
C ALA A 610 -12.97 31.60 27.49
N GLN A 611 -13.70 31.51 28.60
CA GLN A 611 -13.74 30.30 29.42
C GLN A 611 -14.41 29.14 28.68
N THR A 612 -15.41 29.41 27.83
CA THR A 612 -15.99 28.40 26.94
C THR A 612 -14.94 27.85 25.97
N ARG A 613 -14.21 28.72 25.27
CA ARG A 613 -13.16 28.31 24.32
C ARG A 613 -12.03 27.54 24.99
N ARG A 614 -11.58 28.01 26.16
CA ARG A 614 -10.54 27.34 26.96
C ARG A 614 -11.02 25.98 27.47
N ALA A 615 -12.27 25.88 27.93
CA ALA A 615 -12.86 24.60 28.32
C ALA A 615 -12.86 23.59 27.16
N LEU A 616 -13.26 24.02 25.96
CA LEU A 616 -13.18 23.18 24.75
C LEU A 616 -11.75 22.73 24.48
N SER A 617 -10.77 23.64 24.58
CA SER A 617 -9.35 23.33 24.33
C SER A 617 -8.75 22.34 25.33
N PHE A 618 -8.96 22.55 26.64
CA PHE A 618 -8.39 21.69 27.70
C PHE A 618 -9.08 20.32 27.80
N ALA A 619 -10.28 20.18 27.25
CA ALA A 619 -11.00 18.91 27.18
C ALA A 619 -10.46 17.96 26.09
N ILE A 620 -9.65 18.44 25.15
CA ILE A 620 -9.15 17.61 24.04
C ILE A 620 -7.90 16.87 24.49
N ASN A 621 -7.95 15.54 24.46
CA ASN A 621 -6.76 14.70 24.60
C ASN A 621 -5.97 14.64 23.28
N ARG A 622 -5.22 15.70 22.99
CA ARG A 622 -4.46 15.87 21.72
C ARG A 622 -3.53 14.70 21.44
N GLU A 623 -2.69 14.35 22.40
CA GLU A 623 -1.71 13.27 22.24
C GLU A 623 -2.41 11.91 22.03
N GLY A 624 -3.45 11.63 22.83
CA GLY A 624 -4.23 10.40 22.67
C GLY A 624 -4.89 10.29 21.29
N ILE A 625 -5.53 11.36 20.81
CA ILE A 625 -6.18 11.38 19.49
C ILE A 625 -5.13 11.30 18.36
N LEU A 626 -4.05 12.06 18.47
CA LEU A 626 -2.96 12.06 17.49
C LEU A 626 -2.38 10.65 17.33
N ARG A 627 -2.02 10.01 18.45
CA ARG A 627 -1.44 8.67 18.49
C ARG A 627 -2.39 7.61 17.92
N SER A 628 -3.62 7.52 18.44
CA SER A 628 -4.52 6.41 18.13
C SER A 628 -5.33 6.57 16.84
N THR A 629 -5.63 7.81 16.45
CA THR A 629 -6.61 8.09 15.38
C THR A 629 -5.94 8.64 14.13
N VAL A 630 -5.06 9.64 14.29
CA VAL A 630 -4.45 10.36 13.16
C VAL A 630 -3.23 9.62 12.63
N LEU A 631 -2.28 9.28 13.51
CA LEU A 631 -1.04 8.60 13.12
C LEU A 631 -1.21 7.08 13.08
N ARG A 632 -2.02 6.52 13.98
CA ARG A 632 -2.12 5.07 14.23
C ARG A 632 -0.75 4.46 14.57
N ASP A 633 0.06 5.22 15.29
CA ASP A 633 1.43 4.90 15.68
C ASP A 633 1.66 5.34 17.12
N ASP A 634 1.99 4.39 17.98
CA ASP A 634 2.26 4.64 19.41
C ASP A 634 3.48 5.51 19.66
N SER A 635 4.44 5.50 18.73
CA SER A 635 5.68 6.27 18.82
C SER A 635 5.58 7.69 18.28
N MET A 636 4.47 8.04 17.61
CA MET A 636 4.19 9.36 17.03
C MET A 636 5.36 9.89 16.17
N LYS A 637 5.98 9.06 15.33
CA LYS A 637 7.19 9.43 14.57
C LYS A 637 6.98 10.66 13.67
N HIS A 638 5.82 10.68 12.99
CA HIS A 638 5.52 11.63 11.91
C HIS A 638 4.51 12.71 12.33
N GLY A 639 4.36 12.98 13.62
CA GLY A 639 3.47 14.05 14.08
C GLY A 639 3.62 14.38 15.55
N ARG A 640 3.16 15.57 15.94
CA ARG A 640 3.32 16.08 17.31
C ARG A 640 2.23 17.11 17.66
N PRO A 641 1.79 17.19 18.93
CA PRO A 641 0.91 18.27 19.37
C PRO A 641 1.56 19.63 19.13
N THR A 642 0.75 20.61 18.72
CA THR A 642 1.22 21.98 18.41
C THR A 642 0.56 23.01 19.32
N SER A 643 1.18 24.18 19.44
CA SER A 643 0.71 25.34 20.22
C SER A 643 0.19 26.48 19.33
N ALA A 644 0.38 26.41 18.01
CA ALA A 644 0.05 27.49 17.08
C ALA A 644 -0.70 26.98 15.83
N ALA A 645 -1.14 27.91 14.98
CA ALA A 645 -1.73 27.61 13.67
C ALA A 645 -0.68 27.44 12.56
N TRP A 646 0.58 27.73 12.86
CA TRP A 646 1.74 27.51 12.01
C TRP A 646 2.62 26.40 12.61
N HIS A 647 3.58 25.92 11.83
CA HIS A 647 4.46 24.83 12.24
C HIS A 647 5.42 25.27 13.36
N LEU A 648 5.76 24.34 14.27
CA LEU A 648 6.55 24.63 15.48
C LEU A 648 7.98 25.14 15.20
N ARG A 649 8.51 24.86 14.00
CA ARG A 649 9.83 25.37 13.57
C ARG A 649 9.78 26.79 13.01
N SER A 650 8.59 27.35 12.80
CA SER A 650 8.44 28.70 12.24
C SER A 650 9.07 29.74 13.17
N TYR A 651 9.65 30.77 12.57
CA TYR A 651 10.13 31.95 13.30
C TYR A 651 9.04 32.61 14.16
N ALA A 652 7.75 32.40 13.87
CA ALA A 652 6.61 32.93 14.62
C ALA A 652 6.33 32.18 15.94
N THR A 653 6.93 31.01 16.14
CA THR A 653 6.68 30.17 17.32
C THR A 653 7.47 30.67 18.53
N GLU A 654 6.77 31.26 19.51
CA GLU A 654 7.35 31.51 20.85
C GLU A 654 7.88 30.20 21.46
N PRO A 655 9.20 30.03 21.64
CA PRO A 655 9.77 28.73 22.04
C PRO A 655 9.36 28.27 23.44
N ARG A 656 8.87 29.17 24.29
CA ARG A 656 8.47 28.87 25.67
C ARG A 656 6.99 28.52 25.82
N GLU A 657 6.19 28.64 24.75
CA GLU A 657 4.75 28.36 24.80
C GLU A 657 4.50 26.89 24.43
N PRO A 658 4.13 26.01 25.39
CA PRO A 658 3.90 24.61 25.10
C PRO A 658 2.51 24.37 24.49
N ALA A 659 2.34 23.25 23.80
CA ALA A 659 1.01 22.79 23.39
C ALA A 659 0.06 22.63 24.61
N PRO A 660 -1.21 23.04 24.51
CA PRO A 660 -2.15 22.94 25.63
C PRO A 660 -2.34 21.48 26.09
N ARG A 661 -2.02 21.21 27.36
CA ARG A 661 -2.11 19.87 27.96
C ARG A 661 -3.55 19.50 28.28
N PHE A 662 -3.91 18.24 28.03
CA PHE A 662 -5.22 17.70 28.39
C PHE A 662 -5.45 17.78 29.91
N ASN A 663 -6.54 18.43 30.31
CA ASN A 663 -6.93 18.54 31.72
C ASN A 663 -8.46 18.63 31.86
N LEU A 664 -9.09 17.47 32.03
CA LEU A 664 -10.55 17.37 32.11
C LEU A 664 -11.15 18.11 33.32
N ARG A 665 -10.44 18.15 34.45
CA ARG A 665 -10.89 18.85 35.67
C ARG A 665 -10.90 20.36 35.46
N LEU A 666 -9.83 20.89 34.88
CA LEU A 666 -9.75 22.30 34.51
C LEU A 666 -10.82 22.64 33.47
N ALA A 667 -11.00 21.79 32.45
CA ALA A 667 -12.03 21.99 31.43
C ALA A 667 -13.44 22.07 32.04
N TYR A 668 -13.77 21.16 32.97
CA TYR A 668 -15.03 21.18 33.69
C TYR A 668 -15.22 22.47 34.53
N ALA A 669 -14.18 22.89 35.26
CA ALA A 669 -14.22 24.12 36.05
C ALA A 669 -14.41 25.37 35.18
N LEU A 670 -13.73 25.44 34.03
CA LEU A 670 -13.85 26.55 33.07
C LEU A 670 -15.24 26.57 32.42
N ARG A 671 -15.79 25.41 32.05
CA ARG A 671 -17.16 25.26 31.53
C ARG A 671 -18.17 25.75 32.56
N PHE A 672 -18.03 25.35 33.82
CA PHE A 672 -18.89 25.82 34.91
C PHE A 672 -18.78 27.34 35.11
N ALA A 673 -17.55 27.88 35.12
CA ALA A 673 -17.33 29.32 35.22
C ALA A 673 -18.00 30.09 34.06
N ALA A 674 -17.94 29.56 32.83
CA ALA A 674 -18.61 30.15 31.68
C ALA A 674 -20.15 30.19 31.86
N GLU A 675 -20.74 29.10 32.36
CA GLU A 675 -22.17 29.04 32.65
C GLU A 675 -22.58 30.04 33.75
N GLN A 676 -21.78 30.16 34.82
CA GLN A 676 -22.04 31.14 35.87
C GLN A 676 -21.95 32.58 35.36
N GLN A 677 -21.01 32.88 34.45
CA GLN A 677 -20.93 34.21 33.84
C GLN A 677 -22.18 34.56 33.02
N LEU A 678 -22.75 33.59 32.29
CA LEU A 678 -24.02 33.80 31.57
C LEU A 678 -25.19 34.06 32.53
N ARG A 679 -25.26 33.30 33.63
CA ARG A 679 -26.27 33.50 34.68
C ARG A 679 -26.17 34.89 35.31
N ILE A 680 -24.96 35.34 35.64
CA ILE A 680 -24.73 36.67 36.20
C ILE A 680 -25.14 37.76 35.20
N ALA A 681 -24.79 37.62 33.92
CA ALA A 681 -25.17 38.57 32.88
C ALA A 681 -26.69 38.68 32.71
N GLU A 682 -27.40 37.55 32.68
CA GLU A 682 -28.86 37.52 32.64
C GLU A 682 -29.47 38.17 33.89
N LEU A 683 -28.93 37.86 35.08
CA LEU A 683 -29.39 38.46 36.33
C LEU A 683 -29.21 39.98 36.32
N MET A 684 -28.10 40.49 35.77
CA MET A 684 -27.88 41.93 35.60
C MET A 684 -28.91 42.55 34.66
N LYS A 685 -29.13 41.94 33.49
CA LYS A 685 -30.14 42.39 32.52
C LYS A 685 -31.54 42.46 33.14
N LEU A 686 -31.97 41.41 33.83
CA LEU A 686 -33.27 41.37 34.52
C LEU A 686 -33.35 42.43 35.63
N THR A 687 -32.25 42.67 36.34
CA THR A 687 -32.19 43.74 37.36
C THR A 687 -32.36 45.12 36.72
N ASP A 688 -31.73 45.39 35.58
CA ASP A 688 -31.82 46.66 34.88
C ASP A 688 -33.22 46.89 34.27
N GLU A 689 -33.82 45.85 33.68
CA GLU A 689 -35.21 45.90 33.20
C GLU A 689 -36.20 46.14 34.34
N ALA A 690 -36.02 45.46 35.49
CA ALA A 690 -36.87 45.65 36.66
C ALA A 690 -36.70 47.04 37.28
N ARG A 691 -35.46 47.56 37.31
CA ARG A 691 -35.16 48.92 37.75
C ARG A 691 -35.83 49.96 36.87
N GLU A 692 -35.79 49.78 35.55
CA GLU A 692 -36.42 50.70 34.61
C GLU A 692 -37.95 50.67 34.73
N LYS A 693 -38.56 49.48 34.87
CA LYS A 693 -40.00 49.36 35.16
C LYS A 693 -40.39 50.04 36.46
N ALA A 694 -39.65 49.81 37.54
CA ALA A 694 -39.91 50.46 38.83
C ALA A 694 -39.74 51.98 38.77
N ARG A 695 -38.81 52.49 37.95
CA ARG A 695 -38.65 53.92 37.67
C ARG A 695 -39.89 54.51 36.98
N VAL A 696 -40.44 53.81 35.98
CA VAL A 696 -41.67 54.21 35.28
C VAL A 696 -42.89 54.17 36.20
N GLU A 697 -42.99 53.13 37.03
CA GLU A 697 -44.13 52.89 37.95
C GLU A 697 -44.01 53.64 39.29
N LYS A 698 -42.91 54.37 39.53
CA LYS A 698 -42.59 55.09 40.78
C LYS A 698 -42.59 54.20 42.04
N ILE A 699 -42.14 52.96 41.89
CA ILE A 699 -42.01 51.99 42.99
C ILE A 699 -40.58 52.06 43.56
N ASN A 700 -40.43 51.97 44.88
CA ASN A 700 -39.11 51.87 45.52
C ASN A 700 -38.49 50.49 45.24
N PHE A 701 -37.37 50.45 44.50
CA PHE A 701 -36.73 49.21 44.03
C PHE A 701 -35.39 48.95 44.72
N ASP A 702 -35.28 47.81 45.39
CA ASP A 702 -34.03 47.30 45.97
C ASP A 702 -33.39 46.26 45.05
N SER A 703 -32.25 46.64 44.45
CA SER A 703 -31.50 45.79 43.52
C SER A 703 -30.86 44.57 44.19
N GLU A 704 -30.48 44.64 45.47
CA GLU A 704 -29.83 43.51 46.16
C GLU A 704 -30.85 42.44 46.53
N LEU A 705 -32.00 42.87 47.07
CA LEU A 705 -33.11 41.98 47.37
C LEU A 705 -33.64 41.28 46.10
N PHE A 706 -33.76 42.02 44.99
CA PHE A 706 -34.17 41.48 43.71
C PHE A 706 -33.21 40.38 43.21
N ARG A 707 -31.90 40.65 43.24
CA ARG A 707 -30.88 39.68 42.82
C ARG A 707 -30.89 38.41 43.67
N LYS A 708 -31.08 38.54 44.98
CA LYS A 708 -31.12 37.39 45.90
C LYS A 708 -32.34 36.49 45.67
N ASN A 709 -33.48 37.08 45.29
CA ASN A 709 -34.73 36.35 45.09
C ASN A 709 -34.93 35.85 43.65
N THR A 710 -34.18 36.38 42.69
CA THR A 710 -34.29 36.01 41.27
C THR A 710 -33.41 34.80 40.96
N LYS A 711 -34.03 33.69 40.55
CA LYS A 711 -33.33 32.47 40.12
C LYS A 711 -33.15 32.44 38.61
N VAL A 712 -31.91 32.27 38.17
CA VAL A 712 -31.51 32.20 36.74
C VAL A 712 -30.94 30.83 36.35
N ASP A 713 -31.25 29.78 37.12
CA ASP A 713 -30.71 28.43 36.92
C ASP A 713 -31.13 27.75 35.61
N TYR A 714 -32.11 28.33 34.91
CA TYR A 714 -32.54 27.89 33.58
C TYR A 714 -31.53 28.27 32.48
N ILE A 715 -30.64 29.24 32.72
CA ILE A 715 -29.59 29.63 31.78
C ILE A 715 -28.50 28.56 31.78
N LYS A 716 -28.39 27.88 30.63
CA LYS A 716 -27.36 26.90 30.31
C LYS A 716 -26.45 27.43 29.21
N LEU A 717 -25.32 26.77 29.01
CA LEU A 717 -24.48 27.02 27.84
C LEU A 717 -25.25 26.71 26.55
N PRO A 718 -25.09 27.52 25.49
CA PRO A 718 -25.75 27.28 24.22
C PRO A 718 -25.20 26.02 23.55
N ARG A 719 -26.07 25.34 22.79
CA ARG A 719 -25.66 24.26 21.89
C ARG A 719 -24.80 24.84 20.77
N LEU A 720 -23.64 24.24 20.52
CA LEU A 720 -22.66 24.70 19.55
C LEU A 720 -22.72 23.88 18.27
N ARG A 721 -22.40 24.50 17.14
CA ARG A 721 -22.36 23.86 15.82
C ARG A 721 -20.93 23.78 15.34
N PHE A 722 -20.47 22.56 15.15
CA PHE A 722 -19.11 22.20 14.78
C PHE A 722 -19.07 21.65 13.37
N VAL A 723 -18.45 22.38 12.44
CA VAL A 723 -18.28 21.92 11.07
C VAL A 723 -16.96 21.16 10.93
N VAL A 724 -17.01 19.98 10.34
CA VAL A 724 -15.83 19.13 10.14
C VAL A 724 -15.39 19.20 8.70
N GLU A 725 -14.09 19.37 8.47
CA GLU A 725 -13.52 19.30 7.13
C GLU A 725 -13.78 17.94 6.46
N PRO A 726 -14.02 17.89 5.15
CA PRO A 726 -14.20 16.63 4.44
C PRO A 726 -13.04 15.63 4.62
N GLY A 727 -13.36 14.37 4.90
CA GLY A 727 -12.38 13.28 4.97
C GLY A 727 -12.57 12.33 6.16
N GLU A 728 -12.05 11.10 6.04
CA GLU A 728 -12.21 10.07 7.08
C GLU A 728 -11.47 10.42 8.39
N VAL A 729 -10.25 10.95 8.28
CA VAL A 729 -9.44 11.32 9.45
C VAL A 729 -10.06 12.50 10.22
N PRO A 730 -10.41 13.65 9.58
CA PRO A 730 -11.15 14.73 10.25
C PRO A 730 -12.43 14.25 10.96
N LYS A 731 -13.22 13.39 10.30
CA LYS A 731 -14.45 12.83 10.88
C LYS A 731 -14.19 11.99 12.14
N ALA A 732 -13.25 11.05 12.07
CA ALA A 732 -12.88 10.22 13.22
C ALA A 732 -12.32 11.07 14.38
N VAL A 733 -11.59 12.13 14.06
CA VAL A 733 -11.09 13.09 15.05
C VAL A 733 -12.24 13.85 15.72
N ALA A 734 -13.19 14.36 14.94
CA ALA A 734 -14.35 15.08 15.44
C ALA A 734 -15.19 14.23 16.40
N GLU A 735 -15.45 12.97 16.05
CA GLU A 735 -16.16 12.01 16.90
C GLU A 735 -15.47 11.84 18.27
N ARG A 736 -14.14 11.72 18.28
CA ARG A 736 -13.35 11.64 19.53
C ARG A 736 -13.44 12.92 20.36
N MET A 737 -13.37 14.10 19.73
CA MET A 737 -13.47 15.38 20.44
C MET A 737 -14.85 15.55 21.08
N VAL A 738 -15.92 15.25 20.35
CA VAL A 738 -17.30 15.31 20.86
C VAL A 738 -17.51 14.38 22.03
N ALA A 739 -16.91 13.18 22.01
CA ALA A 739 -16.94 12.27 23.15
C ALA A 739 -16.23 12.81 24.41
N TYR A 740 -15.24 13.70 24.27
CA TYR A 740 -14.63 14.38 25.42
C TYR A 740 -15.45 15.59 25.89
N TRP A 741 -15.98 16.38 24.95
CA TRP A 741 -16.81 17.55 25.27
C TRP A 741 -18.14 17.18 25.93
N SER A 742 -18.76 16.07 25.53
CA SER A 742 -19.99 15.56 26.17
C SER A 742 -19.79 15.18 27.64
N LYS A 743 -18.62 14.65 28.01
CA LYS A 743 -18.27 14.29 29.40
C LYS A 743 -18.23 15.50 30.34
N ILE A 744 -17.98 16.70 29.81
CA ILE A 744 -18.00 17.95 30.58
C ILE A 744 -19.29 18.76 30.35
N GLY A 745 -20.29 18.18 29.68
CA GLY A 745 -21.63 18.76 29.54
C GLY A 745 -21.75 19.83 28.46
N PHE A 746 -20.95 19.77 27.38
CA PHE A 746 -21.23 20.52 26.15
C PHE A 746 -22.19 19.75 25.25
N GLU A 747 -23.14 20.47 24.65
CA GLU A 747 -24.01 19.97 23.59
C GLU A 747 -23.48 20.50 22.25
N ILE A 748 -23.07 19.58 21.35
CA ILE A 748 -22.40 19.92 20.09
C ILE A 748 -23.07 19.20 18.93
N ASP A 749 -23.52 19.97 17.94
CA ASP A 749 -24.01 19.50 16.66
C ASP A 749 -22.86 19.40 15.66
N VAL A 750 -22.55 18.17 15.25
CA VAL A 750 -21.54 17.92 14.23
C VAL A 750 -22.17 18.05 12.85
N ILE A 751 -21.67 18.99 12.07
CA ILE A 751 -22.05 19.20 10.67
C ILE A 751 -20.90 18.65 9.83
N GLN A 752 -21.20 17.65 9.00
CA GLN A 752 -20.21 17.11 8.07
C GLN A 752 -20.07 18.10 6.91
N GLY A 753 -18.87 18.66 6.74
CA GLY A 753 -18.60 19.68 5.73
C GLY A 753 -18.55 19.14 4.30
N ASP A 754 -18.56 17.82 4.12
CA ASP A 754 -18.52 17.11 2.83
C ASP A 754 -19.88 17.09 2.09
N GLN A 755 -20.93 17.67 2.68
CA GLN A 755 -22.21 17.80 2.01
C GLN A 755 -22.08 18.75 0.81
N PRO A 756 -22.66 18.40 -0.35
CA PRO A 756 -22.60 19.24 -1.54
C PRO A 756 -23.41 20.51 -1.33
N GLY A 757 -22.83 21.67 -1.67
CA GLY A 757 -23.52 22.95 -1.50
C GLY A 757 -22.59 24.16 -1.52
N LYS A 758 -23.15 25.31 -1.16
CA LYS A 758 -22.37 26.53 -0.94
C LYS A 758 -21.86 26.56 0.51
N PRO A 759 -20.70 27.20 0.77
CA PRO A 759 -20.21 27.43 2.12
C PRO A 759 -21.31 27.99 3.03
N LEU A 760 -21.43 27.43 4.24
CA LEU A 760 -22.42 27.83 5.24
C LEU A 760 -22.32 29.32 5.57
N ALA A 761 -23.47 29.95 5.82
CA ALA A 761 -23.51 31.34 6.27
C ALA A 761 -22.96 31.46 7.70
N ASP A 762 -22.44 32.65 8.07
CA ASP A 762 -21.90 32.92 9.41
C ASP A 762 -22.90 32.67 10.54
N THR A 763 -24.21 32.67 10.26
CA THR A 763 -25.23 32.38 11.26
C THR A 763 -25.45 30.89 11.50
N GLU A 764 -24.86 30.00 10.69
CA GLU A 764 -25.16 28.57 10.64
C GLU A 764 -24.12 27.67 11.35
N TRP A 765 -22.98 28.22 11.76
CA TRP A 765 -21.91 27.47 12.42
C TRP A 765 -21.20 28.32 13.49
N ASP A 766 -20.53 27.67 14.44
CA ASP A 766 -19.86 28.35 15.57
C ASP A 766 -18.34 28.16 15.55
N PHE A 767 -17.87 26.99 15.13
CA PHE A 767 -16.45 26.72 14.86
C PHE A 767 -16.28 25.58 13.86
N CYS A 768 -15.13 25.51 13.22
CA CYS A 768 -14.80 24.47 12.25
C CYS A 768 -13.43 23.85 12.50
N TYR A 769 -13.26 22.61 12.06
CA TYR A 769 -11.97 21.94 11.99
C TYR A 769 -11.30 22.30 10.67
N ARG A 770 -10.02 22.64 10.70
CA ARG A 770 -9.24 22.96 9.50
C ARG A 770 -7.87 22.32 9.52
N GLN A 771 -7.44 21.88 8.35
CA GLN A 771 -6.06 21.62 7.99
C GLN A 771 -5.50 22.90 7.35
N VAL A 772 -4.35 23.37 7.83
CA VAL A 772 -3.74 24.63 7.44
C VAL A 772 -2.25 24.41 7.22
N ARG A 773 -1.78 24.81 6.04
CA ARG A 773 -0.35 24.97 5.74
C ARG A 773 -0.02 26.45 5.68
N MET A 774 0.41 27.00 6.81
CA MET A 774 0.81 28.40 6.88
C MET A 774 2.28 28.55 6.49
N GLU A 775 2.53 29.19 5.36
CA GLU A 775 3.87 29.42 4.83
C GLU A 775 4.45 30.75 5.31
N GLU A 776 3.64 31.80 5.41
CA GLU A 776 4.07 33.11 5.89
C GLU A 776 3.14 33.63 7.00
N PRO A 777 3.45 33.34 8.28
CA PRO A 777 2.61 33.75 9.40
C PRO A 777 2.35 35.25 9.48
N LEU A 778 3.28 36.09 9.00
CA LEU A 778 3.12 37.54 8.99
C LEU A 778 1.83 37.97 8.27
N LEU A 779 1.52 37.29 7.16
CA LEU A 779 0.42 37.67 6.28
C LEU A 779 -0.77 36.70 6.36
N GLU A 780 -0.51 35.41 6.58
CA GLU A 780 -1.53 34.35 6.49
C GLU A 780 -2.26 34.08 7.82
N LEU A 781 -1.75 34.56 8.97
CA LEU A 781 -2.44 34.40 10.25
C LEU A 781 -3.83 35.06 10.26
N TRP A 782 -3.92 36.23 9.64
CA TRP A 782 -5.15 37.00 9.64
C TRP A 782 -6.31 36.30 8.90
N PRO A 783 -6.14 35.85 7.64
CA PRO A 783 -7.20 35.11 6.94
C PRO A 783 -7.66 33.85 7.66
N VAL A 784 -6.76 33.17 8.37
CA VAL A 784 -7.11 32.00 9.19
C VAL A 784 -8.02 32.41 10.35
N LEU A 785 -7.68 33.47 11.09
CA LEU A 785 -8.47 33.97 12.23
C LEU A 785 -9.80 34.62 11.84
N ALA A 786 -9.86 35.27 10.67
CA ALA A 786 -11.07 35.90 10.14
C ALA A 786 -11.97 34.89 9.40
N ASN A 787 -11.44 33.71 9.05
CA ASN A 787 -12.02 32.77 8.11
C ASN A 787 -12.45 33.44 6.79
N ASP A 788 -11.58 34.31 6.28
CA ASP A 788 -11.86 35.17 5.12
C ASP A 788 -10.57 35.59 4.42
N ALA A 789 -10.49 35.35 3.11
CA ALA A 789 -9.35 35.74 2.28
C ALA A 789 -9.38 37.22 1.83
N THR A 790 -10.52 37.91 1.97
CA THR A 790 -10.70 39.29 1.48
C THR A 790 -10.23 40.39 2.45
N PHE A 791 -9.67 40.00 3.60
CA PHE A 791 -9.17 40.92 4.63
C PHE A 791 -10.20 41.95 5.13
N ASP A 792 -11.43 41.51 5.41
CA ASP A 792 -12.46 42.33 6.06
C ASP A 792 -12.19 42.49 7.57
N MET A 793 -11.76 43.71 7.97
CA MET A 793 -11.50 44.09 9.36
C MET A 793 -12.73 43.93 10.27
N SER A 794 -13.94 44.04 9.72
CA SER A 794 -15.18 43.87 10.50
C SER A 794 -15.30 42.46 11.09
N ARG A 795 -14.68 41.47 10.44
CA ARG A 795 -14.68 40.06 10.88
C ARG A 795 -13.71 39.78 12.00
N LEU A 796 -13.03 40.78 12.56
CA LEU A 796 -12.28 40.59 13.81
C LEU A 796 -13.06 40.94 15.07
N GLY A 797 -14.37 41.17 14.98
CA GLY A 797 -15.20 41.56 16.13
C GLY A 797 -15.15 40.62 17.34
N LEU A 798 -14.82 39.34 17.16
CA LEU A 798 -14.62 38.37 18.25
C LEU A 798 -13.41 38.71 19.15
N TYR A 799 -12.42 39.41 18.60
CA TYR A 799 -11.17 39.69 19.28
C TYR A 799 -11.24 41.02 20.04
N PRO A 800 -10.72 41.09 21.28
CA PRO A 800 -10.69 42.32 22.04
C PRO A 800 -9.81 43.38 21.36
N ASP A 801 -10.05 44.65 21.65
CA ASP A 801 -9.39 45.79 21.00
C ASP A 801 -7.87 45.67 20.98
N TRP A 802 -7.26 45.28 22.09
CA TRP A 802 -5.81 45.09 22.18
C TRP A 802 -5.31 43.98 21.23
N MET A 803 -6.04 42.89 21.06
CA MET A 803 -5.65 41.80 20.15
C MET A 803 -5.75 42.26 18.69
N ARG A 804 -6.79 43.04 18.37
CA ARG A 804 -6.93 43.67 17.05
C ARG A 804 -5.78 44.65 16.80
N GLN A 805 -5.37 45.40 17.81
CA GLN A 805 -4.22 46.30 17.73
C GLN A 805 -2.90 45.55 17.53
N GLU A 806 -2.67 44.41 18.18
CA GLU A 806 -1.48 43.57 17.95
C GLU A 806 -1.45 43.05 16.52
N LEU A 807 -2.57 42.53 16.01
CA LEU A 807 -2.67 42.04 14.64
C LEU A 807 -2.49 43.14 13.60
N VAL A 808 -3.03 44.34 13.85
CA VAL A 808 -2.77 45.52 13.01
C VAL A 808 -1.31 45.93 13.12
N GLY A 809 -0.76 45.96 14.34
CA GLY A 809 0.61 46.34 14.65
C GLY A 809 1.64 45.44 13.98
N LEU A 810 1.28 44.19 13.67
CA LEU A 810 2.10 43.28 12.89
C LEU A 810 2.40 43.81 11.49
N ASP A 811 1.40 44.41 10.82
CA ASP A 811 1.57 45.04 9.51
C ASP A 811 2.35 46.39 9.58
N TYR A 812 2.54 46.93 10.79
CA TYR A 812 3.33 48.15 11.06
C TYR A 812 4.70 47.84 11.69
N ALA A 813 5.09 46.57 11.76
CA ALA A 813 6.37 46.19 12.30
C ALA A 813 7.51 46.84 11.51
N SER A 814 8.44 47.45 12.26
CA SER A 814 9.53 48.26 11.69
C SER A 814 10.73 47.43 11.24
N SER A 815 10.82 46.19 11.73
CA SER A 815 11.87 45.23 11.43
C SER A 815 11.34 43.81 11.59
N PHE A 816 12.09 42.83 11.08
CA PHE A 816 11.76 41.42 11.25
C PHE A 816 11.74 41.00 12.73
N LEU A 817 12.67 41.51 13.55
CA LEU A 817 12.72 41.20 14.99
C LEU A 817 11.47 41.74 15.72
N ASP A 818 11.06 42.96 15.41
CA ASP A 818 9.82 43.57 15.95
C ASP A 818 8.58 42.75 15.54
N ALA A 819 8.51 42.30 14.28
CA ALA A 819 7.43 41.41 13.83
C ALA A 819 7.42 40.08 14.57
N GLN A 820 8.60 39.48 14.81
CA GLN A 820 8.74 38.24 15.56
C GLN A 820 8.26 38.41 17.02
N GLU A 821 8.67 39.49 17.71
CA GLU A 821 8.23 39.77 19.08
C GLU A 821 6.70 39.98 19.17
N LYS A 822 6.11 40.63 18.17
CA LYS A 822 4.65 40.75 18.05
C LYS A 822 3.99 39.41 17.83
N LEU A 823 4.51 38.56 16.94
CA LEU A 823 4.01 37.19 16.71
C LEU A 823 4.11 36.34 17.97
N PHE A 824 5.18 36.45 18.76
CA PHE A 824 5.31 35.76 20.04
C PHE A 824 4.26 36.23 21.04
N THR A 825 3.98 37.53 21.07
CA THR A 825 2.93 38.10 21.92
C THR A 825 1.55 37.59 21.49
N ILE A 826 1.26 37.62 20.19
CA ILE A 826 0.05 37.05 19.60
C ILE A 826 -0.08 35.55 19.92
N HIS A 827 0.98 34.76 19.79
CA HIS A 827 0.99 33.33 20.10
C HIS A 827 0.61 33.05 21.55
N ARG A 828 1.23 33.76 22.51
CA ARG A 828 0.90 33.66 23.94
C ARG A 828 -0.56 34.03 24.22
N HIS A 829 -1.08 35.03 23.53
CA HIS A 829 -2.47 35.45 23.67
C HIS A 829 -3.46 34.45 23.08
N ILE A 830 -3.16 33.86 21.92
CA ILE A 830 -3.93 32.77 21.33
C ILE A 830 -3.98 31.59 22.31
N ALA A 831 -2.84 31.19 22.89
CA ALA A 831 -2.78 30.12 23.87
C ALA A 831 -3.58 30.44 25.15
N ALA A 832 -3.46 31.66 25.68
CA ALA A 832 -4.12 32.07 26.92
C ALA A 832 -5.66 32.13 26.79
N GLN A 833 -6.16 32.69 25.68
CA GLN A 833 -7.59 32.98 25.47
C GLN A 833 -8.30 31.96 24.55
N ALA A 834 -7.55 30.97 24.04
CA ALA A 834 -8.02 30.01 23.05
C ALA A 834 -8.75 30.71 21.89
N PHE A 835 -8.12 31.73 21.28
CA PHE A 835 -8.65 32.42 20.10
C PHE A 835 -8.71 31.53 18.86
N LEU A 836 -7.90 30.47 18.88
CA LEU A 836 -7.91 29.32 18.00
C LEU A 836 -7.47 28.14 18.86
N ILE A 837 -7.91 26.92 18.52
CA ILE A 837 -7.47 25.72 19.23
C ILE A 837 -6.46 24.98 18.36
N PRO A 838 -5.15 25.08 18.66
CA PRO A 838 -4.15 24.27 17.98
C PRO A 838 -4.31 22.81 18.41
N LEU A 839 -4.11 21.87 17.49
CA LEU A 839 -4.24 20.43 17.75
C LEU A 839 -2.87 19.75 17.64
N TRP A 840 -2.39 19.58 16.41
CA TRP A 840 -1.14 18.91 16.09
C TRP A 840 -0.64 19.33 14.71
N GLU A 841 0.64 19.09 14.46
CA GLU A 841 1.23 19.12 13.12
C GLU A 841 1.61 17.70 12.68
N VAL A 842 1.39 17.38 11.42
CA VAL A 842 1.68 16.06 10.81
C VAL A 842 2.70 16.26 9.69
N ASP A 843 3.81 15.54 9.75
CA ASP A 843 4.77 15.49 8.66
C ASP A 843 4.14 14.80 7.44
N GLU A 844 4.09 15.50 6.30
CA GLU A 844 3.52 14.94 5.08
C GLU A 844 4.60 14.44 4.13
N TYR A 845 4.25 13.41 3.37
CA TYR A 845 5.10 12.81 2.36
C TYR A 845 4.30 12.55 1.09
N ALA A 846 4.96 12.56 -0.06
CA ALA A 846 4.41 12.08 -1.31
C ALA A 846 5.24 10.90 -1.83
N VAL A 847 4.62 10.03 -2.61
CA VAL A 847 5.32 8.90 -3.24
C VAL A 847 5.23 9.00 -4.75
N MET A 848 6.35 8.75 -5.41
CA MET A 848 6.47 8.76 -6.86
C MET A 848 7.30 7.58 -7.35
N ARG A 849 7.03 7.18 -8.59
CA ARG A 849 7.80 6.15 -9.26
C ARG A 849 9.21 6.63 -9.60
N LYS A 850 10.15 5.69 -9.74
CA LYS A 850 11.55 6.00 -10.08
C LYS A 850 11.71 6.74 -11.42
N ASN A 851 10.74 6.64 -12.31
CA ASN A 851 10.73 7.31 -13.60
C ASN A 851 10.39 8.82 -13.51
N VAL A 852 9.83 9.28 -12.40
CA VAL A 852 9.60 10.71 -12.16
C VAL A 852 10.90 11.35 -11.71
N SER A 853 11.29 12.44 -12.36
CA SER A 853 12.53 13.19 -12.09
C SER A 853 12.33 14.68 -12.28
N GLY A 854 13.34 15.49 -11.93
CA GLY A 854 13.19 16.96 -11.91
C GLY A 854 12.42 17.49 -10.70
N VAL A 855 12.12 16.61 -9.73
CA VAL A 855 11.41 16.93 -8.50
C VAL A 855 12.40 17.41 -7.44
N PRO A 856 12.09 18.50 -6.69
CA PRO A 856 12.90 18.95 -5.56
C PRO A 856 13.15 17.87 -4.49
N THR A 857 14.13 18.10 -3.62
CA THR A 857 14.39 17.21 -2.47
C THR A 857 13.22 17.23 -1.48
N GLU A 858 12.71 18.43 -1.19
CA GLU A 858 11.50 18.65 -0.38
C GLU A 858 10.47 19.46 -1.18
N LEU A 859 9.20 19.13 -1.02
CA LEU A 859 8.09 19.76 -1.74
C LEU A 859 7.46 20.87 -0.88
N MET A 860 7.24 22.06 -1.46
CA MET A 860 6.46 23.10 -0.80
C MET A 860 4.96 22.81 -0.84
N SER A 861 4.51 22.17 -1.91
CA SER A 861 3.11 21.99 -2.30
C SER A 861 2.99 20.79 -3.24
N VAL A 862 1.77 20.36 -3.56
CA VAL A 862 1.51 19.12 -4.32
C VAL A 862 2.15 19.13 -5.70
N TYR A 863 2.11 20.28 -6.38
CA TYR A 863 2.63 20.46 -7.73
C TYR A 863 3.82 21.41 -7.80
N HIS A 864 4.59 21.48 -6.71
CA HIS A 864 5.75 22.35 -6.62
C HIS A 864 6.72 22.11 -7.80
N ASN A 865 6.81 23.09 -8.71
CA ASN A 865 7.57 23.00 -9.95
C ASN A 865 7.16 21.87 -10.90
N ALA A 866 5.88 21.48 -10.96
CA ALA A 866 5.44 20.39 -11.84
C ALA A 866 5.83 20.59 -13.32
N GLU A 867 5.99 21.83 -13.76
CA GLU A 867 6.48 22.18 -15.10
C GLU A 867 7.93 21.76 -15.40
N ARG A 868 8.75 21.55 -14.37
CA ARG A 868 10.12 21.04 -14.45
C ARG A 868 10.21 19.53 -14.28
N TRP A 869 9.09 18.86 -13.99
CA TRP A 869 9.10 17.42 -13.82
C TRP A 869 9.23 16.74 -15.18
N MET A 870 9.92 15.61 -15.17
CA MET A 870 10.10 14.76 -16.35
C MET A 870 9.67 13.34 -16.01
N ILE A 871 8.94 12.71 -16.91
CA ILE A 871 8.61 11.29 -16.88
C ILE A 871 9.55 10.59 -17.83
N LYS A 872 10.35 9.67 -17.30
CA LYS A 872 11.24 8.84 -18.10
C LYS A 872 10.51 7.58 -18.62
N PRO A 873 10.75 7.19 -19.87
CA PRO A 873 10.16 5.99 -20.48
C PRO A 873 10.71 4.67 -19.95
#